data_AF-A0A1J4XW78-F1
#
_entry.id   AF-A0A1J4XW78-F1
#
_cell.length_a   1.000
_cell.length_b   1.000
_cell.length_c   1.000
_cell.angle_alpha   90.00
_cell.angle_beta   90.00
_cell.angle_gamma   90.00
#
_symmetry.space_group_name_H-M   'P 1'
#
loop_
_entity.id
_entity.type
_entity.pdbx_description
1 polymer ?
#
loop_
_entity_poly.entity_id
_entity_poly.type
_entity_poly.pdbx_seq_one_letter_code
_entity_poly.pdbx_strand_id
1 'polypeptide(L)'
;MGRITNKLMPKFIADLHIHSKYSRATSKNMTLEELDRWADDKGILVMATGDFTHPEWFKEIKEKLELAEPGLFKLKSQYKKKTIKGTLSETRFFLSTEISSIYSRPAPNGGNRVYRIHNLIFSPDTETVEKINTQLGWIGNLKSDGRPILGLDARELAKIVLNTNPKAAIVPAHAWTPWFSVFGSMSGFDSIEECFGKYAKNIFAIETGLSCYDKETELLTENGWKKFDQVGYEDKICTLNPKTNRIEFQNPKKIHTYPYKGKMYKLKTKRIDLLVTPNHQLFYSPCDFRKSPQFYLKEAELLFNKSKRFKKDGVWIGKNTNYFILPAVKIKHGSKYYSGYRIKKERKLPIKPWLKFFGFWIAEGWTTQGKNGQYAVCLANRDNSLLSEMKRILESFGFNVYWDKRTNNILRVRDYQLFYYLKQFGKSSDKFIPPEIKSLSKELLEVFFEYYIKGDGHRYGRTKKGLSATTISVRLRDDLQELALKLGMSAYYKLGYKKGTPILSLPKAKLRGYKQSKDSWIIFFIRKNLHTVLPSTIKKHNYIESWVNFKGPVFCVTVPNHIIYVRRNGIPVWCGNSDPAMNWRLSKLDNIALISNSDSHSFQRIGREANIFDTELSYDGIIEAIKSGVPNQRKSALNQHKSAFIATIEFFPEEGKYHFDGHRLCGIVFSPEETKKHNGICPKCGRKLTIGVMNRVEKLADRPEIEVKSGDYYQAYNQRVPYYNLIPLDEIIAEVFGLGVAAKKVKEEYQNLIKTFGSELKILLEMKDEELKGATDDKIRQGIKAVREKRLKIRPGYDGEYGKVEIFSQEEKKEIETQKALF
;
A
#
# COMPACT_ATOMS: atom_id res chain seq x y z
N MET A 1 -39.60 40.53 25.07
CA MET A 1 -39.20 39.39 24.21
C MET A 1 -37.68 39.24 24.29
N GLY A 2 -37.17 38.12 24.80
CA GLY A 2 -35.73 37.87 24.88
C GLY A 2 -35.16 37.43 23.53
N ARG A 3 -34.08 38.08 23.07
CA ARG A 3 -33.29 37.57 21.92
C ARG A 3 -32.49 36.37 22.40
N ILE A 4 -32.88 35.16 21.97
CA ILE A 4 -32.05 33.96 22.16
C ILE A 4 -30.75 34.19 21.40
N THR A 5 -29.64 34.26 22.12
CA THR A 5 -28.31 34.39 21.51
C THR A 5 -27.96 33.07 20.82
N ASN A 6 -27.72 33.12 19.50
CA ASN A 6 -27.15 32.00 18.75
C ASN A 6 -25.68 31.78 19.16
N LYS A 7 -25.50 31.19 20.34
CA LYS A 7 -24.22 30.69 20.83
C LYS A 7 -23.92 29.41 20.05
N LEU A 8 -23.30 29.57 18.88
CA LEU A 8 -22.76 28.48 18.07
C LEU A 8 -22.00 27.53 18.99
N MET A 9 -22.46 26.28 19.08
CA MET A 9 -21.86 25.28 19.95
C MET A 9 -20.47 24.90 19.38
N PRO A 10 -19.46 24.71 20.24
CA PRO A 10 -18.12 24.41 19.76
C PRO A 10 -18.03 22.97 19.26
N LYS A 11 -17.39 22.79 18.11
CA LYS A 11 -16.88 21.47 17.72
C LYS A 11 -15.83 21.03 18.74
N PHE A 12 -15.83 19.76 19.10
CA PHE A 12 -14.88 19.22 20.06
C PHE A 12 -14.42 17.82 19.69
N ILE A 13 -13.22 17.47 20.18
CA ILE A 13 -12.63 16.15 20.00
C ILE A 13 -12.83 15.33 21.27
N ALA A 14 -13.21 14.07 21.10
CA ALA A 14 -13.51 13.15 22.18
C ALA A 14 -12.89 11.75 21.97
N ASP A 15 -12.21 11.26 23.01
CA ASP A 15 -11.56 9.95 23.04
C ASP A 15 -12.27 9.06 24.09
N LEU A 16 -13.11 8.13 23.62
CA LEU A 16 -14.11 7.43 24.46
C LEU A 16 -13.65 6.05 24.97
N HIS A 17 -12.40 5.64 24.68
CA HIS A 17 -11.81 4.40 25.17
C HIS A 17 -10.33 4.59 25.57
N ILE A 18 -10.10 4.66 26.88
CA ILE A 18 -8.77 4.57 27.50
C ILE A 18 -8.81 3.60 28.68
N HIS A 19 -7.64 3.30 29.24
CA HIS A 19 -7.50 2.51 30.47
C HIS A 19 -6.89 3.30 31.64
N SER A 20 -7.30 2.93 32.84
CA SER A 20 -6.78 3.46 34.11
C SER A 20 -5.51 2.74 34.56
N LYS A 21 -4.83 3.30 35.56
CA LYS A 21 -3.69 2.67 36.26
C LYS A 21 -3.97 1.27 36.85
N TYR A 22 -5.23 0.84 36.92
CA TYR A 22 -5.65 -0.48 37.42
C TYR A 22 -5.76 -1.55 36.31
N SER A 23 -5.75 -1.18 35.04
CA SER A 23 -5.70 -2.14 33.93
C SER A 23 -4.31 -2.75 33.71
N ARG A 24 -4.27 -4.01 33.29
CA ARG A 24 -3.00 -4.69 32.92
C ARG A 24 -2.19 -3.89 31.89
N ALA A 25 -0.87 -3.93 32.05
CA ALA A 25 0.11 -3.23 31.19
C ALA A 25 -0.07 -1.71 31.04
N THR A 26 -0.89 -1.08 31.90
CA THR A 26 -1.16 0.37 31.86
C THR A 26 -0.19 1.14 32.76
N SER A 27 0.14 2.38 32.37
CA SER A 27 1.03 3.23 33.15
C SER A 27 0.43 3.57 34.52
N LYS A 28 1.24 3.49 35.59
CA LYS A 28 0.86 3.94 36.96
C LYS A 28 0.39 5.41 37.00
N ASN A 29 0.81 6.20 36.01
CA ASN A 29 0.46 7.61 35.86
C ASN A 29 -0.85 7.82 35.05
N MET A 30 -1.61 6.78 34.72
CA MET A 30 -3.01 6.91 34.26
C MET A 30 -3.90 7.17 35.48
N THR A 31 -3.67 8.32 36.11
CA THR A 31 -4.46 8.88 37.22
C THR A 31 -5.32 10.02 36.68
N LEU A 32 -6.46 10.31 37.30
CA LEU A 32 -7.38 11.36 36.84
C LEU A 32 -6.68 12.72 36.71
N GLU A 33 -5.71 13.01 37.57
CA GLU A 33 -4.97 14.28 37.62
C GLU A 33 -3.92 14.44 36.51
N GLU A 34 -3.31 13.36 36.00
CA GLU A 34 -2.50 13.45 34.77
C GLU A 34 -3.39 13.42 33.53
N LEU A 35 -4.46 12.63 33.53
CA LEU A 35 -5.43 12.53 32.44
C LEU A 35 -6.09 13.88 32.15
N ASP A 36 -6.58 14.57 33.18
CA ASP A 36 -7.21 15.90 33.12
C ASP A 36 -6.33 16.91 32.34
N ARG A 37 -5.06 17.06 32.74
CA ARG A 37 -4.10 17.97 32.08
C ARG A 37 -3.65 17.48 30.70
N TRP A 38 -3.40 16.19 30.51
CA TRP A 38 -2.86 15.70 29.24
C TRP A 38 -3.91 15.71 28.13
N ALA A 39 -5.20 15.55 28.45
CA ALA A 39 -6.28 15.75 27.50
C ALA A 39 -6.32 17.20 26.99
N ASP A 40 -6.21 18.20 27.86
CA ASP A 40 -6.15 19.63 27.46
C ASP A 40 -4.84 19.99 26.73
N ASP A 41 -3.70 19.42 27.11
CA ASP A 41 -2.44 19.55 26.37
C ASP A 41 -2.54 18.88 24.97
N LYS A 42 -3.30 17.79 24.83
CA LYS A 42 -3.58 17.11 23.54
C LYS A 42 -4.68 17.79 22.73
N GLY A 43 -5.62 18.49 23.35
CA GLY A 43 -6.79 19.10 22.69
C GLY A 43 -8.03 18.20 22.66
N ILE A 44 -8.11 17.24 23.56
CA ILE A 44 -9.27 16.38 23.80
C ILE A 44 -10.13 17.07 24.85
N LEU A 45 -11.35 17.49 24.50
CA LEU A 45 -12.24 18.16 25.46
C LEU A 45 -13.06 17.17 26.28
N VAL A 46 -13.42 16.02 25.70
CA VAL A 46 -14.16 14.96 26.38
C VAL A 46 -13.35 13.66 26.32
N MET A 47 -13.05 13.08 27.48
CA MET A 47 -12.23 11.86 27.54
C MET A 47 -12.88 10.82 28.46
N ALA A 48 -12.77 9.56 28.07
CA ALA A 48 -13.11 8.42 28.91
C ALA A 48 -12.42 8.48 30.29
N THR A 49 -13.14 8.07 31.34
CA THR A 49 -12.51 7.70 32.62
C THR A 49 -11.68 6.42 32.50
N GLY A 50 -12.07 5.51 31.60
CA GLY A 50 -11.66 4.12 31.62
C GLY A 50 -12.17 3.36 32.86
N ASP A 51 -12.20 2.04 32.75
CA ASP A 51 -12.19 1.07 33.86
C ASP A 51 -13.16 1.30 35.04
N PHE A 52 -14.30 1.97 34.87
CA PHE A 52 -15.20 2.34 35.98
C PHE A 52 -15.74 1.14 36.78
N THR A 53 -15.56 -0.08 36.28
CA THR A 53 -15.85 -1.35 36.96
C THR A 53 -14.92 -1.65 38.14
N HIS A 54 -13.68 -1.15 38.14
CA HIS A 54 -12.70 -1.48 39.17
C HIS A 54 -12.98 -0.71 40.48
N PRO A 55 -13.29 -1.37 41.63
CA PRO A 55 -13.83 -0.68 42.79
C PRO A 55 -12.98 0.46 43.38
N GLU A 56 -11.65 0.31 43.44
CA GLU A 56 -10.78 1.40 43.92
C GLU A 56 -10.67 2.55 42.90
N TRP A 57 -10.78 2.27 41.60
CA TRP A 57 -10.81 3.32 40.59
C TRP A 57 -12.14 4.08 40.63
N PHE A 58 -13.25 3.35 40.80
CA PHE A 58 -14.56 3.93 40.96
C PHE A 58 -14.70 4.75 42.25
N LYS A 59 -14.00 4.35 43.32
CA LYS A 59 -13.82 5.17 44.53
C LYS A 59 -13.08 6.47 44.22
N GLU A 60 -11.96 6.43 43.49
CA GLU A 60 -11.26 7.65 43.04
C GLU A 60 -12.13 8.53 42.11
N ILE A 61 -12.92 7.94 41.22
CA ILE A 61 -13.89 8.66 40.37
C ILE A 61 -14.88 9.45 41.24
N LYS A 62 -15.52 8.81 42.24
CA LYS A 62 -16.48 9.48 43.13
C LYS A 62 -15.82 10.49 44.09
N GLU A 63 -14.61 10.20 44.56
CA GLU A 63 -13.85 11.10 45.44
C GLU A 63 -13.40 12.37 44.68
N LYS A 64 -12.81 12.21 43.50
CA LYS A 64 -12.05 13.26 42.81
C LYS A 64 -12.82 13.97 41.71
N LEU A 65 -13.81 13.34 41.09
CA LEU A 65 -14.64 13.99 40.09
C LEU A 65 -15.91 14.59 40.71
N GLU A 66 -16.43 15.62 40.07
CA GLU A 66 -17.75 16.21 40.32
C GLU A 66 -18.50 16.38 39.00
N LEU A 67 -19.84 16.46 39.06
CA LEU A 67 -20.67 16.70 37.88
C LEU A 67 -20.38 18.10 37.31
N ALA A 68 -20.26 18.19 35.98
CA ALA A 68 -19.94 19.42 35.27
C ALA A 68 -21.10 19.83 34.34
N GLU A 69 -21.58 18.89 33.53
CA GLU A 69 -22.73 19.02 32.64
C GLU A 69 -23.55 17.70 32.70
N PRO A 70 -24.76 17.60 32.10
CA PRO A 70 -25.58 16.38 32.19
C PRO A 70 -24.86 15.11 31.69
N GLY A 71 -24.42 14.28 32.64
CA GLY A 71 -23.65 13.05 32.42
C GLY A 71 -22.19 13.25 32.03
N LEU A 72 -21.64 14.45 32.20
CA LEU A 72 -20.21 14.74 32.06
C LEU A 72 -19.66 15.27 33.39
N PHE A 73 -18.45 14.83 33.72
CA PHE A 73 -17.80 15.09 35.00
C PHE A 73 -16.53 15.93 34.78
N LYS A 74 -16.02 16.59 35.82
CA LYS A 74 -14.72 17.28 35.79
C LYS A 74 -13.93 16.94 37.05
N LEU A 75 -12.61 17.08 36.99
CA LEU A 75 -11.75 16.90 38.17
C LEU A 75 -11.96 18.08 39.14
N LYS A 76 -12.18 17.79 40.43
CA LYS A 76 -12.33 18.81 41.48
C LYS A 76 -11.06 19.64 41.62
N SER A 77 -11.21 20.94 41.83
CA SER A 77 -10.13 21.94 41.72
C SER A 77 -8.88 21.62 42.55
N GLN A 78 -9.02 21.02 43.74
CA GLN A 78 -7.87 20.67 44.60
C GLN A 78 -7.00 19.51 44.07
N TYR A 79 -7.50 18.72 43.12
CA TYR A 79 -6.72 17.65 42.47
C TYR A 79 -6.20 18.05 41.08
N LYS A 80 -6.71 19.15 40.48
CA LYS A 80 -6.27 19.59 39.13
C LYS A 80 -4.79 19.94 39.13
N LYS A 81 -4.06 19.43 38.13
CA LYS A 81 -2.66 19.78 37.88
C LYS A 81 -2.56 20.85 36.80
N LYS A 82 -1.48 21.64 36.85
CA LYS A 82 -1.20 22.60 35.78
C LYS A 82 -0.84 21.87 34.48
N THR A 83 -1.42 22.36 33.39
CA THR A 83 -1.15 21.98 31.99
C THR A 83 0.26 22.46 31.59
N ILE A 84 0.74 22.08 30.41
CA ILE A 84 2.00 22.62 29.85
C ILE A 84 1.93 24.15 29.66
N LYS A 85 0.72 24.69 29.47
CA LYS A 85 0.40 26.14 29.40
C LYS A 85 0.41 26.83 30.77
N GLY A 86 0.48 26.08 31.87
CA GLY A 86 0.39 26.62 33.24
C GLY A 86 -1.05 26.92 33.72
N THR A 87 -2.04 26.69 32.86
CA THR A 87 -3.48 26.79 33.19
C THR A 87 -3.95 25.56 33.96
N LEU A 88 -5.18 25.61 34.48
CA LEU A 88 -5.91 24.37 34.79
C LEU A 88 -6.61 23.89 33.51
N SER A 89 -6.84 22.58 33.41
CA SER A 89 -7.58 21.97 32.30
C SER A 89 -9.08 22.20 32.42
N GLU A 90 -9.80 22.19 31.30
CA GLU A 90 -11.28 22.12 31.26
C GLU A 90 -11.81 20.81 30.66
N THR A 91 -10.98 19.77 30.58
CA THR A 91 -11.37 18.40 30.18
C THR A 91 -12.61 17.93 30.95
N ARG A 92 -13.53 17.29 30.23
CA ARG A 92 -14.68 16.57 30.78
C ARG A 92 -14.48 15.07 30.71
N PHE A 93 -14.70 14.41 31.83
CA PHE A 93 -14.68 12.96 31.97
C PHE A 93 -16.04 12.38 31.60
N PHE A 94 -16.02 11.46 30.64
CA PHE A 94 -17.14 10.64 30.20
C PHE A 94 -17.01 9.25 30.83
N LEU A 95 -18.05 8.75 31.48
CA LEU A 95 -17.99 7.46 32.17
C LEU A 95 -17.99 6.32 31.15
N SER A 96 -16.81 5.75 30.88
CA SER A 96 -16.68 4.51 30.11
C SER A 96 -15.80 3.47 30.80
N THR A 97 -16.08 2.20 30.51
CA THR A 97 -15.25 1.05 30.87
C THR A 97 -15.25 0.06 29.70
N GLU A 98 -14.26 -0.83 29.64
CA GLU A 98 -14.24 -1.96 28.73
C GLU A 98 -14.37 -3.27 29.53
N ILE A 99 -15.23 -4.18 29.08
CA ILE A 99 -15.40 -5.51 29.70
C ILE A 99 -15.00 -6.60 28.72
N SER A 100 -14.17 -7.53 29.19
CA SER A 100 -13.78 -8.72 28.42
C SER A 100 -14.77 -9.86 28.70
N SER A 101 -15.83 -9.95 27.88
CA SER A 101 -16.80 -11.04 27.92
C SER A 101 -16.21 -12.31 27.31
N ILE A 102 -15.95 -13.32 28.15
CA ILE A 102 -15.42 -14.63 27.73
C ILE A 102 -16.40 -15.73 28.14
N TYR A 103 -17.06 -16.35 27.17
CA TYR A 103 -18.19 -17.26 27.42
C TYR A 103 -18.35 -18.31 26.32
N SER A 104 -19.08 -19.39 26.62
CA SER A 104 -19.40 -20.45 25.67
C SER A 104 -20.84 -20.33 25.15
N ARG A 105 -21.07 -20.64 23.88
CA ARG A 105 -22.40 -20.91 23.32
C ARG A 105 -22.39 -22.16 22.44
N PRO A 106 -23.53 -22.85 22.25
CA PRO A 106 -23.68 -23.85 21.21
C PRO A 106 -23.27 -23.31 19.83
N ALA A 107 -22.55 -24.12 19.06
CA ALA A 107 -22.09 -23.78 17.71
C ALA A 107 -23.04 -24.37 16.64
N PRO A 108 -23.24 -23.68 15.49
CA PRO A 108 -24.13 -24.19 14.42
C PRO A 108 -23.75 -25.55 13.84
N ASN A 109 -22.49 -25.98 14.04
CA ASN A 109 -21.94 -27.26 13.60
C ASN A 109 -21.84 -28.31 14.73
N GLY A 110 -22.53 -28.10 15.86
CA GLY A 110 -22.48 -28.96 17.04
C GLY A 110 -21.35 -28.62 18.02
N GLY A 111 -21.56 -28.98 19.30
CA GLY A 111 -20.66 -28.65 20.40
C GLY A 111 -20.75 -27.18 20.86
N ASN A 112 -19.87 -26.78 21.78
CA ASN A 112 -19.78 -25.41 22.31
C ASN A 112 -18.55 -24.68 21.75
N ARG A 113 -18.74 -23.42 21.30
CA ARG A 113 -17.66 -22.50 20.90
C ARG A 113 -17.49 -21.41 21.96
N VAL A 114 -16.23 -21.15 22.33
CA VAL A 114 -15.86 -20.03 23.22
C VAL A 114 -15.74 -18.75 22.39
N TYR A 115 -16.48 -17.74 22.83
CA TYR A 115 -16.43 -16.37 22.33
C TYR A 115 -15.65 -15.49 23.30
N ARG A 116 -15.02 -14.44 22.77
CA ARG A 116 -14.23 -13.47 23.53
C ARG A 116 -14.39 -12.12 22.87
N ILE A 117 -15.22 -11.28 23.48
CA ILE A 117 -15.68 -10.01 22.93
C ILE A 117 -15.41 -8.94 23.97
N HIS A 118 -14.68 -7.90 23.59
CA HIS A 118 -14.57 -6.69 24.37
C HIS A 118 -15.69 -5.74 24.01
N ASN A 119 -16.35 -5.21 25.04
CA ASN A 119 -17.44 -4.26 24.89
C ASN A 119 -17.13 -3.04 25.75
N LEU A 120 -17.09 -1.87 25.12
CA LEU A 120 -17.19 -0.60 25.81
C LEU A 120 -18.60 -0.48 26.37
N ILE A 121 -18.71 0.01 27.61
CA ILE A 121 -19.97 0.41 28.22
C ILE A 121 -19.86 1.88 28.54
N PHE A 122 -20.85 2.65 28.11
CA PHE A 122 -20.97 4.08 28.37
C PHE A 122 -22.11 4.29 29.38
N SER A 123 -21.86 5.06 30.44
CA SER A 123 -22.84 5.33 31.50
C SER A 123 -23.18 6.82 31.58
N PRO A 124 -24.47 7.21 31.70
CA PRO A 124 -24.87 8.59 31.91
C PRO A 124 -24.50 9.12 33.30
N ASP A 125 -24.39 8.26 34.32
CA ASP A 125 -24.21 8.71 35.70
C ASP A 125 -23.54 7.63 36.58
N THR A 126 -23.12 8.02 37.79
CA THR A 126 -22.43 7.15 38.75
C THR A 126 -23.36 6.16 39.46
N GLU A 127 -24.66 6.45 39.59
CA GLU A 127 -25.64 5.54 40.20
C GLU A 127 -25.90 4.33 39.30
N THR A 128 -25.97 4.57 37.99
CA THR A 128 -26.00 3.57 36.93
C THR A 128 -24.72 2.74 36.93
N VAL A 129 -23.54 3.35 37.11
CA VAL A 129 -22.29 2.60 37.31
C VAL A 129 -22.34 1.73 38.57
N GLU A 130 -22.85 2.21 39.70
CA GLU A 130 -22.98 1.40 40.91
C GLU A 130 -23.88 0.18 40.70
N LYS A 131 -25.06 0.36 40.09
CA LYS A 131 -25.99 -0.74 39.79
C LYS A 131 -25.40 -1.75 38.80
N ILE A 132 -24.68 -1.29 37.78
CA ILE A 132 -23.93 -2.13 36.84
C ILE A 132 -22.84 -2.91 37.58
N ASN A 133 -22.00 -2.23 38.38
CA ASN A 133 -20.91 -2.83 39.13
C ASN A 133 -21.41 -3.85 40.18
N THR A 134 -22.55 -3.61 40.82
CA THR A 134 -23.18 -4.56 41.74
C THR A 134 -23.61 -5.84 41.00
N GLN A 135 -24.35 -5.72 39.90
CA GLN A 135 -24.81 -6.88 39.12
C GLN A 135 -23.64 -7.67 38.52
N LEU A 136 -22.62 -7.00 38.00
CA LEU A 136 -21.43 -7.65 37.45
C LEU A 136 -20.53 -8.24 38.56
N GLY A 137 -20.51 -7.63 39.75
CA GLY A 137 -19.80 -8.13 40.92
C GLY A 137 -20.37 -9.44 41.48
N TRP A 138 -21.65 -9.72 41.27
CA TRP A 138 -22.26 -11.03 41.53
C TRP A 138 -21.85 -12.10 40.50
N ILE A 139 -21.31 -11.70 39.33
CA ILE A 139 -20.96 -12.58 38.21
C ILE A 139 -19.46 -12.85 38.14
N GLY A 140 -18.60 -11.92 38.59
CA GLY A 140 -17.15 -12.10 38.58
C GLY A 140 -16.34 -11.01 39.28
N ASN A 141 -15.03 -11.24 39.40
CA ASN A 141 -14.15 -10.43 40.23
C ASN A 141 -13.70 -9.13 39.55
N LEU A 142 -14.45 -8.05 39.81
CA LEU A 142 -14.14 -6.69 39.33
C LEU A 142 -12.88 -6.05 39.96
N LYS A 143 -12.30 -6.64 41.02
CA LYS A 143 -11.06 -6.14 41.67
C LYS A 143 -9.77 -6.69 41.04
N SER A 144 -9.86 -7.45 39.94
CA SER A 144 -8.73 -8.22 39.38
C SER A 144 -8.03 -7.57 38.19
N ASP A 145 -8.66 -6.56 37.58
CA ASP A 145 -8.17 -5.78 36.45
C ASP A 145 -9.08 -4.55 36.28
N GLY A 146 -8.58 -3.47 35.68
CA GLY A 146 -9.40 -2.35 35.23
C GLY A 146 -10.43 -2.76 34.16
N ARG A 147 -10.01 -3.65 33.25
CA ARG A 147 -10.89 -4.37 32.30
C ARG A 147 -11.20 -5.77 32.84
N PRO A 148 -12.30 -5.95 33.60
CA PRO A 148 -12.62 -7.25 34.19
C PRO A 148 -12.89 -8.29 33.10
N ILE A 149 -12.37 -9.50 33.32
CA ILE A 149 -12.68 -10.68 32.52
C ILE A 149 -13.86 -11.39 33.17
N LEU A 150 -15.00 -11.42 32.49
CA LEU A 150 -16.25 -11.97 33.03
C LEU A 150 -16.72 -13.17 32.20
N GLY A 151 -17.26 -14.19 32.89
CA GLY A 151 -17.87 -15.40 32.31
C GLY A 151 -19.20 -15.16 31.60
N LEU A 152 -19.41 -13.96 31.07
CA LEU A 152 -20.71 -13.37 30.77
C LEU A 152 -20.93 -13.21 29.27
N ASP A 153 -22.04 -13.77 28.78
CA ASP A 153 -22.53 -13.59 27.41
C ASP A 153 -22.75 -12.11 27.08
N ALA A 154 -22.21 -11.61 25.97
CA ALA A 154 -22.34 -10.21 25.56
C ALA A 154 -23.80 -9.74 25.39
N ARG A 155 -24.72 -10.67 25.07
CA ARG A 155 -26.17 -10.44 25.07
C ARG A 155 -26.73 -10.22 26.48
N GLU A 156 -26.24 -10.96 27.47
CA GLU A 156 -26.65 -10.81 28.86
C GLU A 156 -25.95 -9.61 29.53
N LEU A 157 -24.75 -9.25 29.07
CA LEU A 157 -24.12 -7.97 29.41
C LEU A 157 -24.94 -6.79 28.86
N ALA A 158 -25.34 -6.82 27.59
CA ALA A 158 -26.22 -5.80 27.00
C ALA A 158 -27.56 -5.71 27.75
N LYS A 159 -28.15 -6.84 28.14
CA LYS A 159 -29.34 -6.89 29.01
C LYS A 159 -29.09 -6.22 30.37
N ILE A 160 -28.00 -6.53 31.06
CA ILE A 160 -27.65 -5.93 32.37
C ILE A 160 -27.51 -4.42 32.24
N VAL A 161 -26.75 -3.95 31.25
CA VAL A 161 -26.54 -2.50 30.99
C VAL A 161 -27.87 -1.80 30.67
N LEU A 162 -28.59 -2.27 29.65
CA LEU A 162 -29.81 -1.62 29.13
C LEU A 162 -31.00 -1.72 30.10
N ASN A 163 -31.11 -2.78 30.90
CA ASN A 163 -32.12 -2.88 31.96
C ASN A 163 -31.78 -2.01 33.17
N THR A 164 -30.50 -1.76 33.43
CA THR A 164 -30.07 -0.90 34.56
C THR A 164 -30.32 0.57 34.27
N ASN A 165 -30.04 1.01 33.04
CA ASN A 165 -30.45 2.31 32.53
C ASN A 165 -30.58 2.26 31.00
N PRO A 166 -31.75 2.55 30.39
CA PRO A 166 -31.94 2.49 28.95
C PRO A 166 -31.14 3.55 28.16
N LYS A 167 -30.55 4.55 28.84
CA LYS A 167 -29.59 5.49 28.25
C LYS A 167 -28.16 4.95 28.18
N ALA A 168 -27.80 3.96 29.01
CA ALA A 168 -26.46 3.37 28.98
C ALA A 168 -26.24 2.65 27.65
N ALA A 169 -25.10 2.87 27.01
CA ALA A 169 -24.79 2.30 25.70
C ALA A 169 -23.73 1.19 25.81
N ILE A 170 -23.75 0.28 24.83
CA ILE A 170 -22.75 -0.79 24.71
C ILE A 170 -22.24 -0.86 23.27
N VAL A 171 -20.92 -0.79 23.10
CA VAL A 171 -20.23 -0.65 21.82
C VAL A 171 -19.10 -1.70 21.73
N PRO A 172 -19.09 -2.59 20.72
CA PRO A 172 -18.00 -3.53 20.56
C PRO A 172 -16.67 -2.83 20.26
N ALA A 173 -15.63 -3.13 21.04
CA ALA A 173 -14.33 -2.47 20.90
C ALA A 173 -13.48 -3.10 19.78
N HIS A 174 -12.65 -2.27 19.15
CA HIS A 174 -11.53 -2.63 18.25
C HIS A 174 -11.88 -3.81 17.34
N ALA A 175 -12.93 -3.62 16.53
CA ALA A 175 -13.89 -4.59 16.02
C ALA A 175 -13.35 -5.81 15.28
N TRP A 176 -12.08 -5.77 14.88
CA TRP A 176 -11.40 -6.81 14.10
C TRP A 176 -10.26 -7.51 14.83
N THR A 177 -9.89 -7.11 16.06
CA THR A 177 -8.76 -7.73 16.78
C THR A 177 -8.99 -9.24 17.00
N PRO A 178 -7.98 -10.10 16.76
CA PRO A 178 -8.21 -11.52 16.50
C PRO A 178 -9.01 -12.31 17.55
N TRP A 179 -8.73 -12.05 18.83
CA TRP A 179 -9.25 -12.85 19.96
C TRP A 179 -10.17 -12.07 20.90
N PHE A 180 -10.48 -10.81 20.62
CA PHE A 180 -11.11 -9.93 21.63
C PHE A 180 -12.16 -8.98 21.05
N SER A 181 -12.59 -9.13 19.80
CA SER A 181 -13.56 -8.22 19.17
C SER A 181 -14.78 -8.95 18.60
N VAL A 182 -15.84 -8.20 18.28
CA VAL A 182 -17.09 -8.78 17.75
C VAL A 182 -16.88 -9.48 16.41
N PHE A 183 -16.08 -8.90 15.52
CA PHE A 183 -15.56 -9.56 14.34
C PHE A 183 -14.11 -9.98 14.59
N GLY A 184 -13.85 -10.64 15.72
CA GLY A 184 -12.59 -11.33 15.96
C GLY A 184 -12.45 -12.54 15.02
N SER A 185 -11.28 -12.69 14.43
CA SER A 185 -10.96 -13.78 13.48
C SER A 185 -10.99 -15.18 14.14
N MET A 186 -10.64 -15.25 15.43
CA MET A 186 -10.57 -16.47 16.23
C MET A 186 -11.84 -16.68 17.06
N SER A 187 -12.31 -15.63 17.72
CA SER A 187 -13.33 -15.67 18.77
C SER A 187 -14.61 -14.87 18.49
N GLY A 188 -14.70 -14.20 17.36
CA GLY A 188 -15.83 -13.33 17.01
C GLY A 188 -16.99 -14.04 16.29
N PHE A 189 -18.09 -13.32 16.17
CA PHE A 189 -19.32 -13.67 15.47
C PHE A 189 -19.28 -13.24 13.98
N ASP A 190 -20.20 -13.76 13.16
CA ASP A 190 -20.33 -13.41 11.74
C ASP A 190 -21.38 -12.30 11.49
N SER A 191 -21.99 -11.78 12.57
CA SER A 191 -22.85 -10.58 12.58
C SER A 191 -23.06 -10.04 14.00
N ILE A 192 -23.61 -8.81 14.12
CA ILE A 192 -23.97 -8.20 15.41
C ILE A 192 -25.23 -8.87 15.99
N GLU A 193 -26.15 -9.28 15.13
CA GLU A 193 -27.37 -10.02 15.43
C GLU A 193 -27.06 -11.36 16.09
N GLU A 194 -26.07 -12.09 15.57
CA GLU A 194 -25.57 -13.32 16.17
C GLU A 194 -24.95 -13.04 17.56
N CYS A 195 -24.21 -11.95 17.73
CA CYS A 195 -23.59 -11.59 19.00
C CYS A 195 -24.61 -11.20 20.08
N PHE A 196 -25.49 -10.23 19.81
CA PHE A 196 -26.35 -9.60 20.83
C PHE A 196 -27.83 -10.05 20.79
N GLY A 197 -28.25 -10.80 19.77
CA GLY A 197 -29.63 -11.26 19.62
C GLY A 197 -30.62 -10.09 19.58
N LYS A 198 -31.66 -10.14 20.44
CA LYS A 198 -32.69 -9.09 20.50
C LYS A 198 -32.20 -7.69 20.87
N TYR A 199 -30.97 -7.56 21.39
CA TYR A 199 -30.33 -6.28 21.71
C TYR A 199 -29.40 -5.76 20.60
N ALA A 200 -29.25 -6.48 19.48
CA ALA A 200 -28.43 -6.02 18.35
C ALA A 200 -28.91 -4.67 17.78
N LYS A 201 -30.22 -4.43 17.82
CA LYS A 201 -30.85 -3.14 17.48
C LYS A 201 -30.45 -1.95 18.38
N ASN A 202 -29.75 -2.21 19.49
CA ASN A 202 -29.23 -1.21 20.42
C ASN A 202 -27.72 -0.94 20.22
N ILE A 203 -27.06 -1.61 19.27
CA ILE A 203 -25.62 -1.49 18.99
C ILE A 203 -25.37 -0.55 17.81
N PHE A 204 -24.44 0.41 17.94
CA PHE A 204 -24.30 1.49 16.93
C PHE A 204 -22.86 2.00 16.55
N ALA A 205 -21.70 1.35 16.84
CA ALA A 205 -20.32 1.84 16.44
C ALA A 205 -19.09 0.80 16.30
N ILE A 206 -17.99 0.99 15.43
CA ILE A 206 -16.66 0.17 15.17
C ILE A 206 -15.44 0.74 14.22
N GLU A 207 -14.25 0.04 13.91
CA GLU A 207 -12.82 0.47 13.40
C GLU A 207 -12.02 -0.21 12.11
N THR A 208 -10.67 -0.01 11.75
CA THR A 208 -9.92 -0.07 10.35
C THR A 208 -8.49 -0.84 9.99
N GLY A 209 -7.69 -0.61 8.83
CA GLY A 209 -6.35 -1.31 8.35
C GLY A 209 -5.50 -0.94 6.96
N LEU A 210 -4.20 -1.40 6.58
CA LEU A 210 -3.31 -1.19 5.27
C LEU A 210 -1.87 -1.97 4.93
N SER A 211 -1.12 -1.87 3.73
CA SER A 211 0.18 -2.65 3.24
C SER A 211 1.19 -2.20 2.02
N CYS A 212 2.48 -2.73 1.73
CA CYS A 212 3.51 -2.36 0.57
C CYS A 212 4.79 -3.29 0.06
N TYR A 213 5.66 -2.87 -0.94
CA TYR A 213 6.87 -3.54 -1.67
C TYR A 213 8.35 -2.97 -1.49
N ASP A 214 9.49 -3.57 -1.95
CA ASP A 214 10.89 -2.96 -1.90
C ASP A 214 11.40 -2.02 -3.03
N LYS A 215 12.47 -1.23 -2.74
CA LYS A 215 13.12 -0.24 -3.64
C LYS A 215 13.81 -0.76 -4.89
N GLU A 216 14.36 -1.98 -4.88
CA GLU A 216 15.04 -2.54 -6.06
C GLU A 216 14.06 -3.25 -7.01
N THR A 217 12.76 -3.18 -6.70
CA THR A 217 11.69 -3.61 -7.59
C THR A 217 11.32 -2.46 -8.56
N GLU A 218 11.09 -2.84 -9.81
CA GLU A 218 10.72 -1.97 -10.92
C GLU A 218 9.30 -2.32 -11.39
N LEU A 219 8.53 -1.30 -11.77
CA LEU A 219 7.22 -1.42 -12.43
C LEU A 219 7.37 -1.27 -13.94
N LEU A 220 6.58 -2.04 -14.70
CA LEU A 220 6.42 -1.78 -16.13
C LEU A 220 5.36 -0.67 -16.31
N THR A 221 5.73 0.40 -17.01
CA THR A 221 4.84 1.50 -17.40
C THR A 221 4.64 1.50 -18.92
N GLU A 222 3.68 2.29 -19.44
CA GLU A 222 3.49 2.48 -20.89
C GLU A 222 4.77 3.00 -21.58
N ASN A 223 5.61 3.74 -20.85
CA ASN A 223 6.89 4.27 -21.31
C ASN A 223 8.08 3.31 -21.12
N GLY A 224 7.85 2.10 -20.59
CA GLY A 224 8.87 1.10 -20.28
C GLY A 224 9.05 0.89 -18.77
N TRP A 225 10.12 0.20 -18.38
CA TRP A 225 10.38 -0.11 -16.97
C TRP A 225 10.93 1.10 -16.20
N LYS A 226 10.37 1.35 -15.01
CA LYS A 226 10.83 2.34 -14.03
C LYS A 226 10.99 1.70 -12.67
N LYS A 227 11.90 2.19 -11.82
CA LYS A 227 11.88 1.83 -10.39
C LYS A 227 10.65 2.42 -9.69
N PHE A 228 10.24 1.84 -8.56
CA PHE A 228 9.15 2.38 -7.74
C PHE A 228 9.36 3.85 -7.32
N ASP A 229 10.61 4.26 -7.07
CA ASP A 229 11.01 5.65 -6.74
C ASP A 229 11.01 6.61 -7.96
N GLN A 230 10.68 6.12 -9.15
CA GLN A 230 10.67 6.89 -10.41
C GLN A 230 9.27 7.00 -11.06
N VAL A 231 8.25 6.45 -10.40
CA VAL A 231 6.86 6.41 -10.90
C VAL A 231 6.08 7.62 -10.38
N GLY A 232 5.47 8.37 -11.29
CA GLY A 232 4.55 9.47 -10.99
C GLY A 232 3.10 9.15 -11.38
N TYR A 233 2.16 10.04 -11.03
CA TYR A 233 0.73 9.84 -11.28
C TYR A 233 0.34 9.78 -12.77
N GLU A 234 1.18 10.36 -13.65
CA GLU A 234 1.04 10.29 -15.11
C GLU A 234 1.56 8.97 -15.73
N ASP A 235 2.31 8.16 -14.97
CA ASP A 235 2.82 6.88 -15.48
C ASP A 235 1.73 5.81 -15.44
N LYS A 236 1.10 5.53 -16.57
CA LYS A 236 0.24 4.35 -16.71
C LYS A 236 1.02 3.07 -16.40
N ILE A 237 0.66 2.39 -15.33
CA ILE A 237 1.24 1.13 -14.87
C ILE A 237 0.63 -0.03 -15.67
N CYS A 238 1.46 -1.01 -16.01
CA CYS A 238 1.03 -2.27 -16.60
C CYS A 238 0.29 -3.11 -15.55
N THR A 239 -1.01 -3.29 -15.73
CA THR A 239 -1.89 -4.07 -14.88
C THR A 239 -2.42 -5.31 -15.59
N LEU A 240 -2.99 -6.24 -14.83
CA LEU A 240 -3.68 -7.42 -15.35
C LEU A 240 -5.11 -7.44 -14.85
N ASN A 241 -6.06 -7.45 -15.77
CA ASN A 241 -7.47 -7.67 -15.47
C ASN A 241 -7.71 -9.15 -15.11
N PRO A 242 -8.08 -9.50 -13.87
CA PRO A 242 -8.14 -10.89 -13.43
C PRO A 242 -9.31 -11.67 -14.05
N LYS A 243 -10.37 -10.98 -14.52
CA LYS A 243 -11.55 -11.60 -15.15
C LYS A 243 -11.30 -11.93 -16.61
N THR A 244 -10.71 -10.99 -17.36
CA THR A 244 -10.51 -11.11 -18.81
C THR A 244 -9.11 -11.60 -19.21
N ASN A 245 -8.19 -11.73 -18.24
CA ASN A 245 -6.76 -12.00 -18.44
C ASN A 245 -6.04 -10.93 -19.30
N ARG A 246 -6.65 -9.75 -19.53
CA ARG A 246 -6.11 -8.69 -20.39
C ARG A 246 -5.01 -7.89 -19.68
N ILE A 247 -4.00 -7.52 -20.46
CA ILE A 247 -2.94 -6.58 -20.07
C ILE A 247 -3.44 -5.17 -20.37
N GLU A 248 -3.50 -4.31 -19.35
CA GLU A 248 -4.08 -2.97 -19.41
C GLU A 248 -3.05 -1.96 -18.86
N PHE A 249 -3.03 -0.72 -19.36
CA PHE A 249 -2.14 0.34 -18.88
C PHE A 249 -2.98 1.43 -18.20
N GLN A 250 -2.81 1.61 -16.89
CA GLN A 250 -3.72 2.37 -16.03
C GLN A 250 -2.95 3.33 -15.09
N ASN A 251 -3.43 4.58 -14.93
CA ASN A 251 -2.83 5.51 -13.97
C ASN A 251 -2.96 4.98 -12.52
N PRO A 252 -1.94 5.16 -11.67
CA PRO A 252 -2.04 4.84 -10.25
C PRO A 252 -2.94 5.86 -9.53
N LYS A 253 -3.77 5.37 -8.60
CA LYS A 253 -4.68 6.19 -7.78
C LYS A 253 -4.00 6.77 -6.55
N LYS A 254 -3.04 6.02 -5.99
CA LYS A 254 -2.20 6.38 -4.85
C LYS A 254 -0.81 5.82 -5.12
N ILE A 255 0.23 6.60 -4.85
CA ILE A 255 1.63 6.14 -4.89
C ILE A 255 2.14 6.22 -3.46
N HIS A 256 2.38 5.06 -2.86
CA HIS A 256 2.81 4.92 -1.48
C HIS A 256 4.33 4.82 -1.46
N THR A 257 5.00 5.58 -0.59
CA THR A 257 6.43 5.47 -0.32
C THR A 257 6.63 5.54 1.18
N TYR A 258 7.36 4.58 1.76
CA TYR A 258 7.02 3.95 3.04
C TYR A 258 8.33 3.42 3.67
N PRO A 259 8.55 3.38 5.00
CA PRO A 259 9.84 3.06 5.60
C PRO A 259 9.84 1.62 6.02
N TYR A 260 11.01 0.99 6.16
CA TYR A 260 10.98 -0.42 6.50
C TYR A 260 12.22 -0.89 7.26
N LYS A 261 12.15 -0.89 8.60
CA LYS A 261 13.13 -1.50 9.52
C LYS A 261 12.55 -2.77 10.18
N GLY A 262 12.88 -3.95 9.65
CA GLY A 262 12.38 -5.27 10.08
C GLY A 262 12.35 -6.30 8.95
N LYS A 263 11.58 -7.40 9.08
CA LYS A 263 11.59 -8.54 8.13
C LYS A 263 10.89 -8.24 6.80
N MET A 264 11.51 -8.60 5.67
CA MET A 264 10.91 -8.68 4.33
C MET A 264 10.91 -10.10 3.78
N TYR A 265 9.91 -10.42 2.97
CA TYR A 265 9.82 -11.69 2.26
C TYR A 265 10.72 -11.67 1.03
N LYS A 266 11.78 -12.48 1.02
CA LYS A 266 12.69 -12.61 -0.12
C LYS A 266 12.47 -13.94 -0.83
N LEU A 267 11.99 -13.89 -2.08
CA LEU A 267 11.83 -15.04 -2.96
C LEU A 267 12.65 -14.84 -4.23
N LYS A 268 13.71 -15.62 -4.42
CA LYS A 268 14.59 -15.55 -5.58
C LYS A 268 14.85 -16.94 -6.17
N THR A 269 14.56 -17.08 -7.45
CA THR A 269 14.73 -18.29 -8.24
C THR A 269 15.22 -17.94 -9.65
N LYS A 270 15.32 -18.92 -10.55
CA LYS A 270 15.62 -18.64 -11.97
C LYS A 270 14.49 -17.91 -12.73
N ARG A 271 13.29 -17.75 -12.16
CA ARG A 271 12.12 -17.14 -12.86
C ARG A 271 11.23 -16.21 -12.02
N ILE A 272 11.53 -16.00 -10.74
CA ILE A 272 10.92 -14.98 -9.85
C ILE A 272 12.05 -14.37 -9.02
N ASP A 273 12.07 -13.06 -8.84
CA ASP A 273 12.83 -12.35 -7.81
C ASP A 273 11.88 -11.32 -7.21
N LEU A 274 11.66 -11.38 -5.91
CA LEU A 274 10.79 -10.50 -5.15
C LEU A 274 11.46 -10.20 -3.81
N LEU A 275 11.32 -8.95 -3.37
CA LEU A 275 11.50 -8.54 -1.99
C LEU A 275 10.35 -7.59 -1.68
N VAL A 276 9.50 -7.95 -0.72
CA VAL A 276 8.28 -7.19 -0.41
C VAL A 276 8.07 -7.13 1.10
N THR A 277 7.24 -6.21 1.61
CA THR A 277 6.82 -6.36 3.00
C THR A 277 6.07 -7.69 3.13
N PRO A 278 6.11 -8.35 4.30
CA PRO A 278 5.55 -9.67 4.44
C PRO A 278 4.10 -9.72 3.93
N ASN A 279 3.28 -8.79 4.42
CA ASN A 279 1.88 -8.56 4.11
C ASN A 279 1.62 -7.90 2.75
N HIS A 280 2.43 -8.24 1.74
CA HIS A 280 2.27 -7.68 0.41
C HIS A 280 1.59 -8.62 -0.58
N GLN A 281 0.46 -8.21 -1.15
CA GLN A 281 -0.35 -9.03 -2.07
C GLN A 281 0.50 -9.57 -3.27
N LEU A 282 0.70 -10.88 -3.36
CA LEU A 282 1.28 -11.64 -4.47
C LEU A 282 0.21 -12.36 -5.31
N PHE A 283 0.25 -12.20 -6.64
CA PHE A 283 -0.72 -12.83 -7.53
C PHE A 283 -0.29 -14.26 -7.93
N TYR A 284 -0.98 -15.27 -7.39
CA TYR A 284 -0.56 -16.68 -7.43
C TYR A 284 -1.71 -17.66 -7.73
N SER A 285 -1.41 -18.96 -7.93
CA SER A 285 -2.32 -20.10 -8.19
C SER A 285 -1.82 -21.32 -7.39
N PRO A 286 -2.66 -22.28 -6.96
CA PRO A 286 -2.17 -23.40 -6.17
C PRO A 286 -1.47 -24.41 -7.07
N CYS A 287 -0.64 -25.27 -6.49
CA CYS A 287 0.00 -26.38 -7.21
C CYS A 287 -0.85 -27.67 -7.19
N ASP A 288 -2.17 -27.55 -7.35
CA ASP A 288 -2.97 -28.70 -7.81
C ASP A 288 -2.74 -28.85 -9.33
N PHE A 289 -2.51 -30.09 -9.78
CA PHE A 289 -2.28 -30.42 -11.19
C PHE A 289 -3.49 -31.10 -11.83
N ARG A 290 -4.54 -31.43 -11.04
CA ARG A 290 -5.80 -32.01 -11.49
C ARG A 290 -6.82 -30.97 -11.98
N LYS A 291 -6.52 -29.68 -11.78
CA LYS A 291 -7.41 -28.55 -12.13
C LYS A 291 -6.62 -27.45 -12.86
N SER A 292 -7.30 -26.74 -13.75
CA SER A 292 -6.77 -25.53 -14.40
C SER A 292 -6.38 -24.47 -13.36
N PRO A 293 -5.29 -23.72 -13.58
CA PRO A 293 -4.85 -22.68 -12.65
C PRO A 293 -5.84 -21.52 -12.57
N GLN A 294 -6.50 -21.38 -11.42
CA GLN A 294 -7.18 -20.14 -11.05
C GLN A 294 -6.21 -19.27 -10.25
N PHE A 295 -6.13 -18.00 -10.62
CA PHE A 295 -5.28 -17.01 -9.97
C PHE A 295 -6.07 -16.07 -9.08
N TYR A 296 -5.38 -15.54 -8.08
CA TYR A 296 -5.93 -14.79 -6.96
C TYR A 296 -4.82 -13.98 -6.29
N LEU A 297 -5.18 -13.02 -5.44
CA LEU A 297 -4.23 -12.43 -4.49
C LEU A 297 -4.07 -13.40 -3.30
N LYS A 298 -3.57 -12.89 -2.16
CA LYS A 298 -2.77 -13.54 -1.09
C LYS A 298 -1.55 -12.66 -0.85
N GLU A 299 -1.03 -12.49 0.35
CA GLU A 299 0.21 -11.74 0.54
C GLU A 299 1.47 -12.54 0.20
N ALA A 300 2.62 -12.22 0.78
CA ALA A 300 3.90 -12.79 0.37
C ALA A 300 4.35 -13.96 1.24
N GLU A 301 3.59 -14.25 2.26
CA GLU A 301 4.13 -14.57 3.57
C GLU A 301 3.64 -15.91 4.03
N LEU A 302 2.33 -16.22 4.03
CA LEU A 302 1.86 -17.60 4.15
C LEU A 302 2.38 -18.42 2.97
N LEU A 303 2.62 -17.81 1.80
CA LEU A 303 3.32 -18.43 0.70
C LEU A 303 4.74 -18.88 1.07
N PHE A 304 5.35 -18.39 2.15
CA PHE A 304 6.64 -18.88 2.67
C PHE A 304 6.62 -20.41 2.88
N ASN A 305 7.58 -21.09 2.26
CA ASN A 305 7.69 -22.56 2.22
C ASN A 305 6.49 -23.29 1.55
N LYS A 306 5.63 -22.63 0.77
CA LYS A 306 4.48 -23.27 0.08
C LYS A 306 4.69 -23.59 -1.38
N SER A 307 4.07 -24.69 -1.79
CA SER A 307 3.90 -25.06 -3.20
C SER A 307 2.93 -24.11 -3.90
N LYS A 308 3.45 -23.31 -4.82
CA LYS A 308 2.76 -22.15 -5.43
C LYS A 308 3.15 -21.92 -6.89
N ARG A 309 2.21 -21.42 -7.67
CA ARG A 309 2.33 -21.18 -9.11
C ARG A 309 2.13 -19.70 -9.38
N PHE A 310 3.16 -18.97 -9.79
CA PHE A 310 3.02 -17.55 -10.15
C PHE A 310 2.68 -17.36 -11.62
N LYS A 311 1.79 -16.41 -11.93
CA LYS A 311 1.40 -16.08 -13.29
C LYS A 311 2.55 -15.40 -14.05
N LYS A 312 2.66 -15.65 -15.36
CA LYS A 312 3.82 -15.24 -16.19
C LYS A 312 3.43 -14.66 -17.55
N ASP A 313 2.14 -14.60 -17.83
CA ASP A 313 1.47 -14.39 -19.11
C ASP A 313 0.30 -13.40 -18.95
N GLY A 314 -0.29 -13.00 -20.05
CA GLY A 314 -1.52 -12.19 -20.14
C GLY A 314 -1.96 -12.08 -21.61
N VAL A 315 -3.14 -11.53 -21.86
CA VAL A 315 -3.69 -11.28 -23.20
C VAL A 315 -3.43 -9.83 -23.58
N TRP A 316 -2.59 -9.60 -24.59
CA TRP A 316 -2.37 -8.28 -25.15
C TRP A 316 -3.33 -8.03 -26.31
N ILE A 317 -4.02 -6.88 -26.29
CA ILE A 317 -4.86 -6.40 -27.39
C ILE A 317 -4.23 -5.11 -27.90
N GLY A 318 -3.40 -5.25 -28.93
CA GLY A 318 -2.69 -4.13 -29.57
C GLY A 318 -3.33 -3.67 -30.88
N LYS A 319 -2.86 -2.54 -31.40
CA LYS A 319 -3.36 -1.91 -32.62
C LYS A 319 -3.01 -2.75 -33.86
N ASN A 320 -4.01 -3.09 -34.66
CA ASN A 320 -3.78 -3.63 -35.99
C ASN A 320 -3.64 -2.47 -37.00
N THR A 321 -2.80 -2.64 -38.02
CA THR A 321 -2.58 -1.66 -39.11
C THR A 321 -2.13 -2.40 -40.36
N ASN A 322 -2.36 -1.82 -41.54
CA ASN A 322 -1.86 -2.35 -42.81
C ASN A 322 -0.49 -1.76 -43.21
N TYR A 323 -0.12 -0.61 -42.64
CA TYR A 323 1.07 0.16 -43.05
C TYR A 323 1.88 0.70 -41.86
N PHE A 324 3.18 0.81 -42.08
CA PHE A 324 4.07 1.69 -41.33
C PHE A 324 4.24 3.01 -42.09
N ILE A 325 4.34 4.14 -41.38
CA ILE A 325 4.57 5.46 -41.98
C ILE A 325 6.03 5.84 -41.74
N LEU A 326 6.85 5.78 -42.78
CA LEU A 326 8.21 6.31 -42.74
C LEU A 326 8.14 7.85 -42.75
N PRO A 327 8.57 8.56 -41.69
CA PRO A 327 8.31 9.99 -41.53
C PRO A 327 8.92 10.87 -42.62
N ALA A 328 8.32 12.04 -42.84
CA ALA A 328 8.89 13.07 -43.71
C ALA A 328 10.23 13.60 -43.17
N VAL A 329 11.13 14.05 -44.06
CA VAL A 329 12.45 14.57 -43.66
C VAL A 329 12.82 15.85 -44.42
N LYS A 330 13.37 16.83 -43.70
CA LYS A 330 14.01 18.03 -44.26
C LYS A 330 15.49 17.71 -44.57
N ILE A 331 15.85 17.67 -45.84
CA ILE A 331 17.22 17.39 -46.31
C ILE A 331 17.89 18.73 -46.63
N LYS A 332 19.03 19.05 -46.00
CA LYS A 332 19.83 20.23 -46.39
C LYS A 332 20.28 20.08 -47.85
N HIS A 333 20.09 21.13 -48.64
CA HIS A 333 20.38 21.15 -50.07
C HIS A 333 20.97 22.52 -50.44
N GLY A 334 22.04 22.56 -51.21
CA GLY A 334 22.75 23.80 -51.51
C GLY A 334 24.10 23.57 -52.17
N SER A 335 24.72 24.67 -52.57
CA SER A 335 26.11 24.74 -53.06
C SER A 335 26.92 25.70 -52.17
N LYS A 336 28.11 26.13 -52.61
CA LYS A 336 28.83 27.24 -51.96
C LYS A 336 28.05 28.57 -52.05
N TYR A 337 27.12 28.69 -53.01
CA TYR A 337 26.48 29.96 -53.39
C TYR A 337 25.00 30.09 -52.97
N TYR A 338 24.38 29.01 -52.49
CA TYR A 338 23.02 29.05 -51.93
C TYR A 338 22.80 27.89 -50.95
N SER A 339 21.93 28.08 -49.96
CA SER A 339 21.53 27.01 -49.03
C SER A 339 20.02 27.00 -48.78
N GLY A 340 19.46 25.81 -48.62
CA GLY A 340 18.02 25.60 -48.41
C GLY A 340 17.71 24.15 -48.00
N TYR A 341 16.44 23.77 -48.09
CA TYR A 341 15.95 22.47 -47.64
C TYR A 341 15.01 21.82 -48.65
N ARG A 342 15.30 20.60 -49.08
CA ARG A 342 14.36 19.75 -49.83
C ARG A 342 13.56 18.90 -48.84
N ILE A 343 12.23 18.99 -48.89
CA ILE A 343 11.36 18.13 -48.09
C ILE A 343 11.08 16.85 -48.88
N LYS A 344 11.37 15.69 -48.28
CA LYS A 344 10.88 14.39 -48.77
C LYS A 344 9.68 13.99 -47.92
N LYS A 345 8.50 13.86 -48.55
CA LYS A 345 7.22 13.52 -47.89
C LYS A 345 7.29 12.13 -47.23
N GLU A 346 6.36 11.87 -46.32
CA GLU A 346 6.20 10.55 -45.69
C GLU A 346 5.95 9.44 -46.73
N ARG A 347 6.25 8.19 -46.37
CA ARG A 347 5.99 7.01 -47.22
C ARG A 347 5.26 5.93 -46.44
N LYS A 348 4.13 5.46 -46.95
CA LYS A 348 3.42 4.30 -46.41
C LYS A 348 4.08 3.02 -46.93
N LEU A 349 4.59 2.18 -46.02
CA LEU A 349 5.24 0.90 -46.31
C LEU A 349 4.36 -0.25 -45.78
N PRO A 350 4.15 -1.36 -46.53
CA PRO A 350 3.38 -2.50 -46.05
C PRO A 350 3.93 -3.06 -44.73
N ILE A 351 3.06 -3.21 -43.71
CA ILE A 351 3.51 -3.44 -42.33
C ILE A 351 4.29 -4.74 -42.15
N LYS A 352 3.85 -5.86 -42.73
CA LYS A 352 4.49 -7.17 -42.50
C LYS A 352 5.91 -7.22 -43.09
N PRO A 353 6.15 -6.83 -44.36
CA PRO A 353 7.50 -6.63 -44.88
C PRO A 353 8.33 -5.63 -44.05
N TRP A 354 7.74 -4.53 -43.57
CA TRP A 354 8.47 -3.57 -42.73
C TRP A 354 8.93 -4.18 -41.42
N LEU A 355 8.07 -4.92 -40.71
CA LEU A 355 8.40 -5.59 -39.45
C LEU A 355 9.43 -6.71 -39.64
N LYS A 356 9.39 -7.43 -40.77
CA LYS A 356 10.46 -8.37 -41.16
C LYS A 356 11.81 -7.67 -41.27
N PHE A 357 11.89 -6.61 -42.08
CA PHE A 357 13.12 -5.85 -42.27
C PHE A 357 13.60 -5.21 -40.95
N PHE A 358 12.71 -4.50 -40.25
CA PHE A 358 13.07 -3.73 -39.06
C PHE A 358 13.43 -4.64 -37.87
N GLY A 359 12.78 -5.79 -37.71
CA GLY A 359 13.17 -6.80 -36.72
C GLY A 359 14.59 -7.33 -36.96
N PHE A 360 14.88 -7.78 -38.18
CA PHE A 360 16.21 -8.26 -38.55
C PHE A 360 17.28 -7.15 -38.48
N TRP A 361 16.94 -5.92 -38.88
CA TRP A 361 17.84 -4.77 -38.80
C TRP A 361 18.10 -4.30 -37.35
N ILE A 362 17.14 -4.42 -36.44
CA ILE A 362 17.36 -4.17 -35.01
C ILE A 362 18.31 -5.21 -34.40
N ALA A 363 18.44 -6.41 -34.96
CA ALA A 363 19.58 -7.28 -34.66
C ALA A 363 20.85 -6.83 -35.41
N GLU A 364 20.92 -7.10 -36.71
CA GLU A 364 22.16 -7.12 -37.53
C GLU A 364 22.53 -5.77 -38.18
N GLY A 365 21.62 -4.80 -38.13
CA GLY A 365 21.75 -3.55 -38.88
C GLY A 365 22.54 -2.46 -38.16
N TRP A 366 23.11 -1.54 -38.94
CA TRP A 366 23.69 -0.30 -38.45
C TRP A 366 23.57 0.82 -39.49
N THR A 367 23.86 2.06 -39.08
CA THR A 367 23.97 3.20 -40.00
C THR A 367 25.40 3.73 -40.02
N THR A 368 25.90 4.09 -41.19
CA THR A 368 27.21 4.77 -41.35
C THR A 368 27.01 6.21 -41.80
N GLN A 369 27.84 7.12 -41.28
CA GLN A 369 27.96 8.50 -41.76
C GLN A 369 29.44 8.87 -41.82
N GLY A 370 29.93 9.26 -43.00
CA GLY A 370 31.31 9.66 -43.24
C GLY A 370 31.50 11.18 -43.11
N LYS A 371 32.76 11.62 -42.99
CA LYS A 371 33.13 13.05 -42.88
C LYS A 371 32.57 13.88 -44.05
N ASN A 372 32.65 13.34 -45.27
CA ASN A 372 32.25 14.01 -46.52
C ASN A 372 30.72 13.91 -46.79
N GLY A 373 29.88 13.96 -45.74
CA GLY A 373 28.42 13.88 -45.84
C GLY A 373 27.82 12.53 -46.29
N GLN A 374 28.64 11.60 -46.79
CA GLN A 374 28.21 10.26 -47.21
C GLN A 374 27.49 9.52 -46.09
N TYR A 375 26.42 8.79 -46.44
CA TYR A 375 25.64 7.98 -45.51
C TYR A 375 25.26 6.63 -46.14
N ALA A 376 24.99 5.63 -45.30
CA ALA A 376 24.34 4.39 -45.72
C ALA A 376 23.65 3.69 -44.53
N VAL A 377 22.54 3.00 -44.84
CA VAL A 377 21.97 1.95 -44.01
C VAL A 377 22.63 0.63 -44.41
N CYS A 378 23.04 -0.18 -43.44
CA CYS A 378 23.75 -1.43 -43.67
C CYS A 378 23.09 -2.61 -42.94
N LEU A 379 23.28 -3.80 -43.50
CA LEU A 379 22.99 -5.11 -42.91
C LEU A 379 24.18 -6.05 -43.20
N ALA A 380 24.50 -6.94 -42.27
CA ALA A 380 25.44 -8.04 -42.50
C ALA A 380 24.93 -9.30 -41.80
N ASN A 381 25.22 -10.48 -42.36
CA ASN A 381 24.99 -11.77 -41.69
C ASN A 381 25.92 -12.82 -42.32
N ARG A 382 25.84 -14.08 -41.90
CA ARG A 382 26.50 -15.23 -42.56
C ARG A 382 25.53 -16.01 -43.46
N ASP A 383 24.23 -15.89 -43.21
CA ASP A 383 23.17 -16.46 -44.02
C ASP A 383 22.82 -15.53 -45.19
N ASN A 384 23.36 -15.86 -46.36
CA ASN A 384 23.08 -15.12 -47.60
C ASN A 384 21.64 -15.31 -48.09
N SER A 385 20.88 -16.31 -47.62
CA SER A 385 19.47 -16.48 -47.96
C SER A 385 18.60 -15.47 -47.23
N LEU A 386 18.87 -15.22 -45.94
CA LEU A 386 18.23 -14.16 -45.15
C LEU A 386 18.57 -12.78 -45.70
N LEU A 387 19.84 -12.51 -46.04
CA LEU A 387 20.22 -11.27 -46.72
C LEU A 387 19.48 -11.12 -48.06
N SER A 388 19.35 -12.20 -48.85
CA SER A 388 18.59 -12.18 -50.11
C SER A 388 17.09 -12.00 -49.92
N GLU A 389 16.50 -12.37 -48.77
CA GLU A 389 15.15 -11.93 -48.38
C GLU A 389 15.12 -10.43 -48.07
N MET A 390 16.05 -9.94 -47.23
CA MET A 390 16.11 -8.52 -46.86
C MET A 390 16.31 -7.60 -48.07
N LYS A 391 17.14 -8.00 -49.03
CA LYS A 391 17.34 -7.31 -50.30
C LYS A 391 16.01 -7.15 -51.05
N ARG A 392 15.29 -8.25 -51.30
CA ARG A 392 13.98 -8.24 -51.98
C ARG A 392 12.94 -7.39 -51.25
N ILE A 393 12.90 -7.44 -49.91
CA ILE A 393 11.99 -6.62 -49.11
C ILE A 393 12.31 -5.12 -49.28
N LEU A 394 13.58 -4.73 -49.18
CA LEU A 394 14.00 -3.34 -49.37
C LEU A 394 13.77 -2.85 -50.81
N GLU A 395 14.00 -3.69 -51.81
CA GLU A 395 13.68 -3.40 -53.21
C GLU A 395 12.16 -3.24 -53.45
N SER A 396 11.32 -4.03 -52.77
CA SER A 396 9.85 -3.86 -52.81
C SER A 396 9.35 -2.55 -52.18
N PHE A 397 10.18 -1.86 -51.38
CA PHE A 397 9.92 -0.49 -50.91
C PHE A 397 10.43 0.58 -51.89
N GLY A 398 10.94 0.20 -53.07
CA GLY A 398 11.57 1.11 -54.02
C GLY A 398 12.87 1.73 -53.50
N PHE A 399 13.64 1.00 -52.69
CA PHE A 399 14.99 1.41 -52.31
C PHE A 399 16.05 0.72 -53.19
N ASN A 400 17.05 1.47 -53.61
CA ASN A 400 18.21 0.92 -54.33
C ASN A 400 19.12 0.20 -53.33
N VAL A 401 19.15 -1.14 -53.41
CA VAL A 401 19.96 -2.03 -52.56
C VAL A 401 21.13 -2.59 -53.36
N TYR A 402 22.33 -2.59 -52.79
CA TYR A 402 23.51 -3.19 -53.42
C TYR A 402 24.39 -3.93 -52.40
N TRP A 403 25.10 -4.95 -52.88
CA TRP A 403 26.10 -5.68 -52.10
C TRP A 403 27.38 -4.86 -51.97
N ASP A 404 28.12 -5.00 -50.86
CA ASP A 404 29.43 -4.38 -50.73
C ASP A 404 30.45 -5.07 -51.65
N LYS A 405 31.06 -4.29 -52.56
CA LYS A 405 32.05 -4.76 -53.54
C LYS A 405 33.29 -5.44 -52.93
N ARG A 406 33.52 -5.32 -51.62
CA ARG A 406 34.64 -5.97 -50.91
C ARG A 406 34.22 -7.24 -50.18
N THR A 407 32.92 -7.44 -49.91
CA THR A 407 32.41 -8.52 -49.05
C THR A 407 30.95 -8.85 -49.41
N ASN A 408 30.72 -9.99 -50.08
CA ASN A 408 29.41 -10.45 -50.54
C ASN A 408 28.40 -10.85 -49.44
N ASN A 409 28.67 -10.50 -48.18
CA ASN A 409 27.80 -10.74 -47.02
C ASN A 409 27.34 -9.44 -46.32
N ILE A 410 27.52 -8.29 -46.96
CA ILE A 410 27.04 -6.98 -46.51
C ILE A 410 26.12 -6.37 -47.58
N LEU A 411 24.92 -5.96 -47.16
CA LEU A 411 24.00 -5.16 -47.97
C LEU A 411 24.06 -3.68 -47.56
N ARG A 412 23.89 -2.79 -48.53
CA ARG A 412 23.85 -1.34 -48.33
C ARG A 412 22.68 -0.70 -49.05
N VAL A 413 22.10 0.33 -48.42
CA VAL A 413 21.06 1.20 -48.98
C VAL A 413 21.45 2.66 -48.77
N ARG A 414 21.32 3.49 -49.82
CA ARG A 414 21.67 4.93 -49.83
C ARG A 414 20.44 5.85 -49.91
N ASP A 415 19.38 5.55 -49.15
CA ASP A 415 18.23 6.45 -49.00
C ASP A 415 18.36 7.32 -47.73
N TYR A 416 18.34 8.65 -47.87
CA TYR A 416 18.51 9.57 -46.75
C TYR A 416 17.34 9.52 -45.74
N GLN A 417 16.11 9.24 -46.18
CA GLN A 417 14.94 9.17 -45.29
C GLN A 417 14.96 7.91 -44.44
N LEU A 418 15.31 6.76 -45.06
CA LEU A 418 15.52 5.52 -44.33
C LEU A 418 16.72 5.64 -43.38
N PHE A 419 17.83 6.22 -43.83
CA PHE A 419 18.99 6.52 -42.99
C PHE A 419 18.63 7.44 -41.81
N TYR A 420 17.92 8.54 -42.05
CA TYR A 420 17.56 9.51 -41.02
C TYR A 420 16.67 8.89 -39.94
N TYR A 421 15.64 8.14 -40.35
CA TYR A 421 14.79 7.39 -39.42
C TYR A 421 15.59 6.32 -38.65
N LEU A 422 16.45 5.55 -39.31
CA LEU A 422 17.20 4.47 -38.67
C LEU A 422 18.39 4.94 -37.82
N LYS A 423 18.91 6.15 -38.05
CA LYS A 423 20.07 6.72 -37.34
C LYS A 423 19.86 6.81 -35.82
N GLN A 424 18.62 7.00 -35.35
CA GLN A 424 18.32 7.01 -33.91
C GLN A 424 18.58 5.65 -33.22
N PHE A 425 18.58 4.56 -33.99
CA PHE A 425 18.93 3.20 -33.56
C PHE A 425 20.32 2.77 -34.10
N GLY A 426 21.07 3.68 -34.74
CA GLY A 426 22.18 3.35 -35.63
C GLY A 426 23.44 2.76 -34.98
N LYS A 427 23.49 2.74 -33.64
CA LYS A 427 24.59 2.21 -32.81
C LYS A 427 24.08 1.04 -31.98
N SER A 428 24.86 -0.04 -31.88
CA SER A 428 24.48 -1.29 -31.22
C SER A 428 24.12 -1.18 -29.73
N SER A 429 24.64 -0.19 -29.01
CA SER A 429 24.27 0.08 -27.61
C SER A 429 23.06 0.99 -27.42
N ASP A 430 22.57 1.60 -28.49
CA ASP A 430 21.59 2.68 -28.45
C ASP A 430 20.28 2.25 -29.15
N LYS A 431 20.24 1.01 -29.68
CA LYS A 431 19.04 0.37 -30.25
C LYS A 431 17.90 0.27 -29.25
N PHE A 432 16.66 0.38 -29.72
CA PHE A 432 15.43 0.21 -28.95
C PHE A 432 14.26 -0.14 -29.88
N ILE A 433 13.13 -0.58 -29.32
CA ILE A 433 11.89 -0.82 -30.07
C ILE A 433 10.96 0.37 -29.81
N PRO A 434 10.59 1.18 -30.82
CA PRO A 434 9.82 2.39 -30.61
C PRO A 434 8.37 2.08 -30.19
N PRO A 435 7.70 2.96 -29.41
CA PRO A 435 6.38 2.69 -28.84
C PRO A 435 5.30 2.36 -29.89
N GLU A 436 5.36 2.97 -31.08
CA GLU A 436 4.46 2.64 -32.19
C GLU A 436 4.44 1.14 -32.51
N ILE A 437 5.62 0.50 -32.58
CA ILE A 437 5.79 -0.92 -32.85
C ILE A 437 5.36 -1.73 -31.61
N LYS A 438 5.77 -1.32 -30.40
CA LYS A 438 5.35 -1.99 -29.15
C LYS A 438 3.84 -1.89 -28.86
N SER A 439 3.12 -1.01 -29.55
CA SER A 439 1.65 -0.86 -29.46
C SER A 439 0.85 -1.79 -30.37
N LEU A 440 1.52 -2.49 -31.31
CA LEU A 440 0.86 -3.31 -32.33
C LEU A 440 0.22 -4.59 -31.78
N SER A 441 -0.70 -5.18 -32.55
CA SER A 441 -1.34 -6.46 -32.24
C SER A 441 -0.33 -7.60 -32.15
N LYS A 442 -0.67 -8.67 -31.42
CA LYS A 442 0.22 -9.81 -31.15
C LYS A 442 0.76 -10.45 -32.43
N GLU A 443 -0.07 -10.54 -33.47
CA GLU A 443 0.24 -11.16 -34.76
C GLU A 443 1.29 -10.35 -35.55
N LEU A 444 1.28 -9.02 -35.40
CA LEU A 444 2.29 -8.14 -35.97
C LEU A 444 3.59 -8.19 -35.14
N LEU A 445 3.48 -8.18 -33.81
CA LEU A 445 4.61 -8.35 -32.90
C LEU A 445 5.35 -9.69 -33.11
N GLU A 446 4.63 -10.77 -33.47
CA GLU A 446 5.21 -12.07 -33.80
C GLU A 446 6.11 -12.00 -35.04
N VAL A 447 5.70 -11.29 -36.10
CA VAL A 447 6.51 -11.09 -37.32
C VAL A 447 7.81 -10.33 -37.02
N PHE A 448 7.73 -9.26 -36.22
CA PHE A 448 8.92 -8.51 -35.79
C PHE A 448 9.87 -9.40 -34.96
N PHE A 449 9.32 -10.12 -33.98
CA PHE A 449 10.10 -10.96 -33.07
C PHE A 449 10.78 -12.14 -33.79
N GLU A 450 10.08 -12.79 -34.73
CA GLU A 450 10.66 -13.88 -35.53
C GLU A 450 11.91 -13.41 -36.29
N TYR A 451 11.86 -12.22 -36.90
CA TYR A 451 12.96 -11.69 -37.71
C TYR A 451 14.10 -11.11 -36.87
N TYR A 452 13.82 -10.54 -35.70
CA TYR A 452 14.87 -10.24 -34.71
C TYR A 452 15.61 -11.52 -34.28
N ILE A 453 14.87 -12.60 -34.02
CA ILE A 453 15.42 -13.92 -33.65
C ILE A 453 16.13 -14.64 -34.82
N LYS A 454 15.95 -14.20 -36.07
CA LYS A 454 16.74 -14.68 -37.23
C LYS A 454 18.14 -14.06 -37.31
N GLY A 455 18.38 -12.92 -36.65
CA GLY A 455 19.71 -12.34 -36.42
C GLY A 455 20.31 -12.80 -35.09
N ASP A 456 20.07 -12.02 -34.02
CA ASP A 456 20.68 -12.20 -32.68
C ASP A 456 20.14 -13.41 -31.87
N GLY A 457 19.29 -14.25 -32.46
CA GLY A 457 18.57 -15.32 -31.76
C GLY A 457 19.34 -16.65 -31.66
N HIS A 458 19.88 -16.94 -30.48
CA HIS A 458 20.53 -18.22 -30.18
C HIS A 458 19.53 -19.28 -29.68
N ARG A 459 19.47 -20.43 -30.37
CA ARG A 459 18.64 -21.60 -30.01
C ARG A 459 19.51 -22.71 -29.42
N TYR A 460 19.20 -23.18 -28.21
CA TYR A 460 20.12 -24.00 -27.42
C TYR A 460 19.47 -25.21 -26.71
N GLY A 461 20.35 -26.10 -26.22
CA GLY A 461 20.01 -27.38 -25.58
C GLY A 461 19.71 -28.50 -26.57
N ARG A 462 19.83 -29.77 -26.14
CA ARG A 462 19.67 -30.98 -26.99
C ARG A 462 18.39 -30.99 -27.84
N THR A 463 17.30 -30.37 -27.38
CA THR A 463 16.00 -30.31 -28.08
C THR A 463 15.75 -29.01 -28.86
N LYS A 464 16.73 -28.08 -28.92
CA LYS A 464 16.60 -26.72 -29.50
C LYS A 464 15.37 -25.92 -28.99
N LYS A 465 14.85 -26.28 -27.81
CA LYS A 465 13.70 -25.64 -27.15
C LYS A 465 14.08 -24.36 -26.39
N GLY A 466 15.34 -24.23 -25.97
CA GLY A 466 15.86 -23.00 -25.38
C GLY A 466 16.01 -21.89 -26.43
N LEU A 467 15.68 -20.66 -26.07
CA LEU A 467 15.81 -19.49 -26.92
C LEU A 467 16.33 -18.30 -26.09
N SER A 468 17.35 -17.63 -26.61
CA SER A 468 17.90 -16.41 -26.02
C SER A 468 18.37 -15.44 -27.10
N ALA A 469 18.47 -14.16 -26.77
CA ALA A 469 19.19 -13.17 -27.58
C ALA A 469 20.18 -12.41 -26.70
N THR A 470 21.24 -11.86 -27.32
CA THR A 470 22.29 -11.10 -26.62
C THR A 470 22.30 -9.66 -27.12
N THR A 471 22.42 -8.67 -26.24
CA THR A 471 22.55 -7.26 -26.66
C THR A 471 23.35 -6.43 -25.65
N ILE A 472 24.01 -5.37 -26.13
CA ILE A 472 24.66 -4.36 -25.28
C ILE A 472 23.79 -3.11 -25.06
N SER A 473 22.56 -3.07 -25.63
CA SER A 473 21.59 -2.01 -25.33
C SER A 473 20.70 -2.39 -24.16
N VAL A 474 20.77 -1.58 -23.10
CA VAL A 474 19.90 -1.68 -21.91
C VAL A 474 18.43 -1.46 -22.28
N ARG A 475 18.14 -0.55 -23.23
CA ARG A 475 16.78 -0.24 -23.65
C ARG A 475 16.19 -1.37 -24.50
N LEU A 476 16.92 -1.89 -25.48
CA LEU A 476 16.48 -3.04 -26.28
C LEU A 476 16.26 -4.30 -25.42
N ARG A 477 17.13 -4.56 -24.43
CA ARG A 477 16.96 -5.64 -23.44
C ARG A 477 15.59 -5.57 -22.74
N ASP A 478 15.17 -4.36 -22.39
CA ASP A 478 13.94 -4.10 -21.64
C ASP A 478 12.70 -4.07 -22.54
N ASP A 479 12.81 -3.49 -23.74
CA ASP A 479 11.78 -3.55 -24.78
C ASP A 479 11.50 -5.00 -25.21
N LEU A 480 12.53 -5.85 -25.32
CA LEU A 480 12.37 -7.29 -25.61
C LEU A 480 11.69 -8.06 -24.47
N GLN A 481 11.82 -7.59 -23.23
CA GLN A 481 11.13 -8.17 -22.07
C GLN A 481 9.64 -7.78 -22.03
N GLU A 482 9.31 -6.53 -22.35
CA GLU A 482 7.92 -6.07 -22.55
C GLU A 482 7.27 -6.78 -23.75
N LEU A 483 7.97 -6.84 -24.88
CA LEU A 483 7.54 -7.54 -26.09
C LEU A 483 7.22 -9.01 -25.79
N ALA A 484 8.07 -9.69 -25.03
CA ALA A 484 7.82 -11.07 -24.63
C ALA A 484 6.50 -11.23 -23.85
N LEU A 485 6.18 -10.32 -22.92
CA LEU A 485 4.89 -10.33 -22.21
C LEU A 485 3.71 -10.15 -23.18
N LYS A 486 3.80 -9.19 -24.10
CA LYS A 486 2.75 -8.90 -25.10
C LYS A 486 2.54 -10.04 -26.10
N LEU A 487 3.58 -10.85 -26.34
CA LEU A 487 3.51 -12.10 -27.11
C LEU A 487 2.91 -13.28 -26.33
N GLY A 488 2.50 -13.10 -25.07
CA GLY A 488 2.06 -14.17 -24.17
C GLY A 488 3.21 -15.04 -23.64
N MET A 489 4.46 -14.67 -23.92
CA MET A 489 5.68 -15.31 -23.40
C MET A 489 6.14 -14.66 -22.08
N SER A 490 7.20 -15.20 -21.50
CA SER A 490 7.89 -14.61 -20.36
C SER A 490 9.38 -14.57 -20.66
N ALA A 491 10.00 -13.42 -20.44
CA ALA A 491 11.44 -13.25 -20.56
C ALA A 491 12.06 -12.78 -19.24
N TYR A 492 13.28 -13.22 -18.98
CA TYR A 492 14.16 -12.68 -17.94
C TYR A 492 15.56 -12.51 -18.52
N TYR A 493 16.36 -11.60 -18.00
CA TYR A 493 17.72 -11.37 -18.47
C TYR A 493 18.77 -11.57 -17.40
N LYS A 494 20.03 -11.67 -17.83
CA LYS A 494 21.23 -11.66 -16.99
C LYS A 494 22.36 -10.90 -17.67
N LEU A 495 23.31 -10.40 -16.89
CA LEU A 495 24.62 -10.02 -17.41
C LEU A 495 25.33 -11.29 -17.94
N GLY A 496 25.79 -11.25 -19.18
CA GLY A 496 26.59 -12.31 -19.82
C GLY A 496 28.08 -12.01 -19.75
N TYR A 497 28.49 -10.85 -20.26
CA TYR A 497 29.87 -10.36 -20.19
C TYR A 497 29.91 -8.94 -19.63
N LYS A 498 30.80 -8.68 -18.67
CA LYS A 498 31.00 -7.35 -18.10
C LYS A 498 31.89 -6.50 -19.02
N LYS A 499 31.71 -5.19 -19.02
CA LYS A 499 32.67 -4.23 -19.59
C LYS A 499 34.08 -4.54 -19.04
N GLY A 500 35.06 -4.64 -19.94
CA GLY A 500 36.45 -4.97 -19.63
C GLY A 500 36.82 -6.45 -19.78
N THR A 501 35.87 -7.39 -19.88
CA THR A 501 36.18 -8.82 -20.09
C THR A 501 36.94 -9.04 -21.42
N PRO A 502 38.08 -9.77 -21.43
CA PRO A 502 38.82 -10.09 -22.66
C PRO A 502 38.03 -11.01 -23.60
N ILE A 503 38.13 -10.78 -24.91
CA ILE A 503 37.47 -11.60 -25.95
C ILE A 503 38.44 -12.70 -26.40
N LEU A 504 38.36 -13.87 -25.75
CA LEU A 504 39.28 -15.01 -25.95
C LEU A 504 38.99 -15.84 -27.22
N SER A 505 37.90 -15.57 -27.93
CA SER A 505 37.33 -16.45 -28.97
C SER A 505 37.67 -16.09 -30.43
N LEU A 506 38.68 -15.26 -30.67
CA LEU A 506 39.11 -14.83 -32.01
C LEU A 506 40.28 -15.70 -32.54
N PRO A 507 40.10 -16.53 -33.60
CA PRO A 507 41.09 -17.55 -34.01
C PRO A 507 42.40 -17.06 -34.67
N LYS A 508 42.88 -15.85 -34.39
CA LYS A 508 44.20 -15.37 -34.87
C LYS A 508 44.97 -14.64 -33.76
N ALA A 509 46.17 -15.13 -33.47
CA ALA A 509 46.97 -14.81 -32.28
C ALA A 509 47.65 -13.42 -32.27
N LYS A 510 47.00 -12.37 -32.79
CA LYS A 510 47.54 -10.99 -32.83
C LYS A 510 46.68 -9.93 -32.13
N LEU A 511 45.64 -10.32 -31.37
CA LEU A 511 44.73 -9.39 -30.69
C LEU A 511 44.68 -9.56 -29.15
N ARG A 512 45.86 -9.76 -28.52
CA ARG A 512 46.03 -9.67 -27.05
C ARG A 512 45.74 -8.24 -26.55
N GLY A 513 44.47 -7.90 -26.37
CA GLY A 513 44.05 -6.58 -25.91
C GLY A 513 42.57 -6.24 -26.09
N TYR A 514 41.83 -6.98 -26.92
CA TYR A 514 40.42 -6.67 -27.19
C TYR A 514 39.53 -7.04 -26.00
N LYS A 515 38.89 -6.01 -25.42
CA LYS A 515 38.03 -6.09 -24.23
C LYS A 515 36.61 -5.64 -24.56
N GLN A 516 35.63 -6.24 -23.88
CA GLN A 516 34.22 -5.90 -24.00
C GLN A 516 33.96 -4.42 -23.67
N SER A 517 33.34 -3.67 -24.59
CA SER A 517 33.24 -2.20 -24.51
C SER A 517 32.11 -1.67 -23.60
N LYS A 518 31.01 -2.42 -23.49
CA LYS A 518 29.84 -2.18 -22.62
C LYS A 518 29.30 -3.51 -22.10
N ASP A 519 28.61 -3.50 -20.97
CA ASP A 519 27.96 -4.69 -20.41
C ASP A 519 27.02 -5.35 -21.43
N SER A 520 27.17 -6.67 -21.59
CA SER A 520 26.40 -7.51 -22.52
C SER A 520 25.35 -8.31 -21.76
N TRP A 521 24.10 -8.23 -22.21
CA TRP A 521 22.93 -8.80 -21.56
C TRP A 521 22.36 -9.94 -22.39
N ILE A 522 22.12 -11.08 -21.73
CA ILE A 522 21.47 -12.24 -22.35
C ILE A 522 20.02 -12.29 -21.86
N ILE A 523 19.07 -12.16 -22.79
CA ILE A 523 17.63 -12.29 -22.55
C ILE A 523 17.23 -13.73 -22.87
N PHE A 524 16.53 -14.40 -21.95
CA PHE A 524 16.06 -15.78 -22.10
C PHE A 524 14.53 -15.81 -22.29
N PHE A 525 14.07 -16.34 -23.44
CA PHE A 525 12.66 -16.34 -23.84
C PHE A 525 12.00 -17.70 -23.58
N ILE A 526 10.96 -17.72 -22.73
CA ILE A 526 10.25 -18.94 -22.34
C ILE A 526 9.11 -19.23 -23.31
N ARG A 527 9.46 -19.86 -24.44
CA ARG A 527 8.59 -20.14 -25.62
C ARG A 527 7.29 -20.91 -25.32
N LYS A 528 7.25 -21.73 -24.28
CA LYS A 528 6.00 -22.25 -23.70
C LYS A 528 5.87 -21.62 -22.33
N ASN A 529 4.96 -20.66 -22.15
CA ASN A 529 4.90 -19.83 -20.95
C ASN A 529 4.23 -20.52 -19.75
N LEU A 530 4.75 -21.69 -19.40
CA LEU A 530 4.40 -22.41 -18.18
C LEU A 530 4.55 -21.45 -17.00
N HIS A 531 3.48 -21.27 -16.25
CA HIS A 531 3.48 -20.49 -15.01
C HIS A 531 4.58 -21.02 -14.06
N THR A 532 5.18 -20.15 -13.26
CA THR A 532 6.36 -20.55 -12.47
C THR A 532 5.91 -21.29 -11.22
N VAL A 533 5.87 -22.62 -11.33
CA VAL A 533 5.68 -23.58 -10.23
C VAL A 533 6.94 -23.59 -9.35
N LEU A 534 6.73 -23.29 -8.08
CA LEU A 534 7.69 -23.44 -6.99
C LEU A 534 7.17 -24.55 -6.08
N PRO A 535 7.87 -25.69 -5.95
CA PRO A 535 7.51 -26.76 -5.01
C PRO A 535 8.10 -26.47 -3.62
N SER A 536 7.33 -26.75 -2.57
CA SER A 536 7.75 -26.54 -1.17
C SER A 536 8.89 -27.46 -0.71
N THR A 537 8.97 -28.68 -1.26
CA THR A 537 9.94 -29.71 -0.83
C THR A 537 11.20 -29.78 -1.69
N ILE A 538 11.16 -29.42 -2.98
CA ILE A 538 12.28 -29.61 -3.91
C ILE A 538 13.09 -28.32 -4.07
N LYS A 539 13.99 -28.06 -3.12
CA LYS A 539 14.94 -26.94 -3.16
C LYS A 539 16.00 -27.14 -4.26
N LYS A 540 15.70 -26.68 -5.46
CA LYS A 540 16.62 -26.70 -6.61
C LYS A 540 17.80 -25.74 -6.40
N HIS A 541 18.97 -26.08 -6.93
CA HIS A 541 20.16 -25.22 -6.89
C HIS A 541 19.86 -23.80 -7.45
N ASN A 542 20.23 -22.76 -6.68
CA ASN A 542 19.82 -21.35 -6.82
C ASN A 542 18.31 -21.07 -6.61
N TYR A 543 17.70 -21.74 -5.62
CA TYR A 543 16.43 -21.35 -4.98
C TYR A 543 16.74 -20.70 -3.63
N ILE A 544 16.22 -19.49 -3.40
CA ILE A 544 16.26 -18.78 -2.12
C ILE A 544 14.84 -18.36 -1.75
N GLU A 545 14.42 -18.73 -0.55
CA GLU A 545 13.20 -18.27 0.08
C GLU A 545 13.52 -18.03 1.55
N SER A 546 13.46 -16.76 2.00
CA SER A 546 14.02 -16.36 3.29
C SER A 546 13.44 -15.06 3.83
N TRP A 547 13.34 -14.98 5.16
CA TRP A 547 13.00 -13.76 5.90
C TRP A 547 14.24 -12.91 6.16
N VAL A 548 14.53 -11.97 5.27
CA VAL A 548 15.70 -11.08 5.41
C VAL A 548 15.38 -9.87 6.30
N ASN A 549 16.35 -9.43 7.09
CA ASN A 549 16.29 -8.11 7.72
C ASN A 549 16.47 -7.05 6.63
N PHE A 550 15.57 -6.05 6.60
CA PHE A 550 15.68 -4.89 5.73
C PHE A 550 15.63 -3.62 6.59
N LYS A 551 16.40 -2.61 6.17
CA LYS A 551 16.34 -1.22 6.64
C LYS A 551 16.46 -0.32 5.42
N GLY A 552 15.35 0.26 4.98
CA GLY A 552 15.31 1.15 3.82
C GLY A 552 13.87 1.52 3.45
N PRO A 553 13.67 2.29 2.36
CA PRO A 553 12.33 2.57 1.87
C PRO A 553 11.71 1.35 1.15
N VAL A 554 10.39 1.29 1.24
CA VAL A 554 9.44 0.42 0.57
C VAL A 554 8.36 1.29 -0.08
N PHE A 555 7.62 0.74 -1.04
CA PHE A 555 6.82 1.48 -2.00
C PHE A 555 5.58 0.67 -2.41
N CYS A 556 4.53 1.29 -2.91
CA CYS A 556 3.44 0.57 -3.57
C CYS A 556 2.67 1.52 -4.50
N VAL A 557 1.86 0.96 -5.39
CA VAL A 557 0.89 1.74 -6.17
C VAL A 557 -0.48 1.09 -6.07
N THR A 558 -1.49 1.86 -5.71
CA THR A 558 -2.90 1.42 -5.80
C THR A 558 -3.36 1.64 -7.23
N VAL A 559 -3.76 0.58 -7.93
CA VAL A 559 -4.23 0.60 -9.32
C VAL A 559 -5.65 0.01 -9.44
N PRO A 560 -6.45 0.39 -10.45
CA PRO A 560 -7.80 -0.13 -10.68
C PRO A 560 -7.96 -1.65 -10.57
N ASN A 561 -7.13 -2.43 -11.28
CA ASN A 561 -7.24 -3.90 -11.32
C ASN A 561 -6.68 -4.63 -10.08
N HIS A 562 -6.14 -3.91 -9.09
CA HIS A 562 -5.38 -4.42 -7.94
C HIS A 562 -4.22 -5.39 -8.26
N ILE A 563 -3.75 -5.44 -9.52
CA ILE A 563 -2.67 -6.32 -9.99
C ILE A 563 -1.75 -5.56 -10.94
N ILE A 564 -0.45 -5.50 -10.65
CA ILE A 564 0.62 -4.80 -11.39
C ILE A 564 1.74 -5.74 -11.83
N TYR A 565 2.43 -5.39 -12.92
CA TYR A 565 3.61 -6.11 -13.41
C TYR A 565 4.89 -5.50 -12.84
N VAL A 566 5.53 -6.25 -11.95
CA VAL A 566 6.80 -5.89 -11.32
C VAL A 566 7.95 -6.73 -11.87
N ARG A 567 9.19 -6.24 -11.78
CA ARG A 567 10.40 -7.06 -11.91
C ARG A 567 11.42 -6.69 -10.84
N ARG A 568 12.29 -7.63 -10.54
CA ARG A 568 13.45 -7.41 -9.67
C ARG A 568 14.65 -8.11 -10.24
N ASN A 569 15.82 -7.47 -10.25
CA ASN A 569 17.03 -8.03 -10.89
C ASN A 569 16.82 -8.55 -12.33
N GLY A 570 15.91 -7.94 -13.10
CA GLY A 570 15.55 -8.37 -14.46
C GLY A 570 14.60 -9.56 -14.58
N ILE A 571 13.95 -9.97 -13.49
CA ILE A 571 13.05 -11.14 -13.42
C ILE A 571 11.62 -10.69 -13.08
N PRO A 572 10.65 -10.74 -14.02
CA PRO A 572 9.32 -10.10 -13.86
C PRO A 572 8.21 -11.04 -13.36
N VAL A 573 7.16 -10.53 -12.72
CA VAL A 573 5.98 -11.28 -12.20
C VAL A 573 4.77 -10.35 -11.91
N TRP A 574 3.56 -10.91 -11.80
CA TRP A 574 2.33 -10.20 -11.39
C TRP A 574 2.16 -10.17 -9.85
N CYS A 575 1.61 -9.08 -9.29
CA CYS A 575 1.58 -8.76 -7.84
C CYS A 575 0.51 -7.65 -7.52
N GLY A 576 0.11 -7.32 -6.28
CA GLY A 576 -1.03 -6.39 -5.93
C GLY A 576 -0.82 -5.30 -4.85
N ASN A 577 -1.87 -4.80 -4.15
CA ASN A 577 -1.89 -3.59 -3.26
C ASN A 577 -2.96 -3.60 -2.12
N SER A 578 -3.31 -2.43 -1.52
CA SER A 578 -4.02 -2.27 -0.20
C SER A 578 -4.80 -0.92 0.01
N ASP A 579 -5.83 -0.83 0.91
CA ASP A 579 -6.52 0.42 1.39
C ASP A 579 -7.52 0.23 2.60
N PRO A 580 -7.87 1.26 3.43
CA PRO A 580 -8.82 1.14 4.56
C PRO A 580 -10.31 1.10 4.23
N ALA A 581 -10.69 1.22 2.95
CA ALA A 581 -12.09 1.10 2.49
C ALA A 581 -12.72 -0.28 2.77
N MET A 582 -11.93 -1.23 3.30
CA MET A 582 -12.29 -2.56 3.74
C MET A 582 -13.61 -2.66 4.53
N ASN A 583 -13.88 -1.70 5.43
CA ASN A 583 -15.11 -1.73 6.25
C ASN A 583 -16.38 -1.48 5.45
N TRP A 584 -16.31 -0.59 4.45
CA TRP A 584 -17.48 -0.25 3.62
C TRP A 584 -17.87 -1.40 2.67
N ARG A 585 -17.05 -2.46 2.61
CA ARG A 585 -17.32 -3.71 1.89
C ARG A 585 -18.29 -4.65 2.63
N LEU A 586 -18.82 -4.26 3.80
CA LEU A 586 -19.86 -5.00 4.53
C LEU A 586 -21.15 -4.15 4.61
N SER A 587 -22.24 -4.62 3.98
CA SER A 587 -23.56 -3.98 4.03
C SER A 587 -24.20 -4.01 5.40
N LYS A 588 -23.90 -5.05 6.21
CA LYS A 588 -24.36 -5.16 7.60
C LYS A 588 -23.91 -4.00 8.50
N LEU A 589 -22.88 -3.25 8.08
CA LEU A 589 -22.36 -2.10 8.83
C LEU A 589 -23.02 -0.76 8.43
N ASP A 590 -23.99 -0.75 7.52
CA ASP A 590 -24.64 0.50 7.08
C ASP A 590 -25.67 1.05 8.09
N ASN A 591 -26.04 0.24 9.09
CA ASN A 591 -26.88 0.64 10.22
C ASN A 591 -26.05 0.94 11.49
N ILE A 592 -24.73 1.07 11.37
CA ILE A 592 -23.77 1.18 12.47
C ILE A 592 -22.78 2.30 12.13
N ALA A 593 -22.50 3.22 13.06
CA ALA A 593 -21.46 4.23 12.88
C ALA A 593 -20.07 3.58 12.88
N LEU A 594 -19.06 4.29 12.40
CA LEU A 594 -17.66 3.95 12.69
C LEU A 594 -17.14 5.00 13.69
N ILE A 595 -16.58 4.55 14.81
CA ILE A 595 -15.91 5.41 15.80
C ILE A 595 -14.44 5.00 15.88
N SER A 596 -13.57 5.89 16.34
CA SER A 596 -12.16 5.57 16.57
C SER A 596 -11.71 6.20 17.89
N ASN A 597 -10.96 5.44 18.69
CA ASN A 597 -10.63 5.79 20.08
C ASN A 597 -9.28 5.16 20.44
N SER A 598 -8.54 5.77 21.36
CA SER A 598 -7.12 5.49 21.46
C SER A 598 -6.72 4.15 22.06
N ASP A 599 -7.59 3.38 22.74
CA ASP A 599 -7.21 2.20 23.55
C ASP A 599 -5.96 2.50 24.41
N SER A 600 -5.93 3.71 24.99
CA SER A 600 -4.67 4.24 25.53
C SER A 600 -4.36 3.68 26.91
N HIS A 601 -3.17 3.09 26.98
CA HIS A 601 -2.55 2.58 28.21
C HIS A 601 -1.48 3.58 28.77
N SER A 602 -1.34 4.80 28.20
CA SER A 602 -0.42 5.82 28.70
C SER A 602 -0.78 7.23 28.21
N PHE A 603 -0.67 8.26 29.05
CA PHE A 603 -1.14 9.62 28.79
C PHE A 603 -0.54 10.31 27.55
N GLN A 604 0.60 9.85 27.01
CA GLN A 604 1.17 10.36 25.75
C GLN A 604 0.41 9.88 24.50
N ARG A 605 -0.39 8.81 24.62
CA ARG A 605 -1.04 8.07 23.51
C ARG A 605 -2.55 8.27 23.44
N ILE A 606 -3.15 8.99 24.38
CA ILE A 606 -4.54 9.46 24.26
C ILE A 606 -4.67 10.36 23.01
N GLY A 607 -5.81 10.32 22.34
CA GLY A 607 -6.07 11.12 21.13
C GLY A 607 -5.27 10.73 19.88
N ARG A 608 -4.49 9.64 19.89
CA ARG A 608 -3.92 9.04 18.66
C ARG A 608 -5.02 8.57 17.70
N GLU A 609 -6.17 8.22 18.29
CA GLU A 609 -7.45 7.98 17.64
C GLU A 609 -8.52 8.65 18.50
N ALA A 610 -9.51 9.28 17.88
CA ALA A 610 -10.57 10.04 18.54
C ALA A 610 -11.74 10.35 17.59
N ASN A 611 -12.79 10.97 18.11
CA ASN A 611 -14.00 11.34 17.38
C ASN A 611 -14.19 12.86 17.43
N ILE A 612 -14.66 13.47 16.35
CA ILE A 612 -14.97 14.90 16.28
C ILE A 612 -16.49 15.06 16.29
N PHE A 613 -17.03 15.73 17.31
CA PHE A 613 -18.46 15.99 17.48
C PHE A 613 -18.79 17.48 17.41
N ASP A 614 -20.03 17.78 17.01
CA ASP A 614 -20.63 19.11 16.97
C ASP A 614 -22.01 18.98 17.64
N THR A 615 -22.05 19.25 18.95
CA THR A 615 -23.18 18.94 19.84
C THR A 615 -23.03 19.70 21.16
N GLU A 616 -24.06 19.68 22.00
CA GLU A 616 -23.94 20.14 23.38
C GLU A 616 -23.02 19.20 24.20
N LEU A 617 -22.32 19.77 25.20
CA LEU A 617 -21.54 18.99 26.16
C LEU A 617 -22.50 18.28 27.13
N SER A 618 -23.07 17.16 26.70
CA SER A 618 -23.85 16.24 27.52
C SER A 618 -23.63 14.80 27.07
N TYR A 619 -23.89 13.84 27.96
CA TYR A 619 -23.87 12.42 27.63
C TYR A 619 -24.84 12.11 26.48
N ASP A 620 -26.09 12.58 26.59
CA ASP A 620 -27.11 12.39 25.56
C ASP A 620 -26.68 13.02 24.22
N GLY A 621 -26.11 14.23 24.24
CA GLY A 621 -25.62 14.93 23.06
C GLY A 621 -24.51 14.18 22.32
N ILE A 622 -23.60 13.51 23.04
CA ILE A 622 -22.56 12.65 22.45
C ILE A 622 -23.18 11.37 21.87
N ILE A 623 -24.09 10.72 22.59
CA ILE A 623 -24.74 9.48 22.14
C ILE A 623 -25.59 9.72 20.88
N GLU A 624 -26.38 10.80 20.82
CA GLU A 624 -27.13 11.17 19.61
C GLU A 624 -26.21 11.62 18.47
N ALA A 625 -25.08 12.28 18.78
CA ALA A 625 -24.06 12.56 17.77
C ALA A 625 -23.52 11.24 17.17
N ILE A 626 -23.08 10.25 17.96
CA ILE A 626 -22.60 8.97 17.42
C ILE A 626 -23.67 8.29 16.55
N LYS A 627 -24.94 8.29 16.97
CA LYS A 627 -26.06 7.77 16.17
C LYS A 627 -26.22 8.50 14.83
N SER A 628 -26.00 9.82 14.76
CA SER A 628 -25.97 10.56 13.48
C SER A 628 -24.84 10.12 12.52
N GLY A 629 -23.86 9.35 13.01
CA GLY A 629 -22.84 8.68 12.21
C GLY A 629 -23.32 7.42 11.48
N VAL A 630 -24.49 6.87 11.83
CA VAL A 630 -25.06 5.69 11.17
C VAL A 630 -25.31 5.99 9.69
N PRO A 631 -24.70 5.24 8.75
CA PRO A 631 -24.72 5.59 7.34
C PRO A 631 -26.12 5.82 6.75
N ASN A 632 -27.07 4.91 7.00
CA ASN A 632 -28.44 5.03 6.48
C ASN A 632 -29.29 6.16 7.12
N GLN A 633 -28.77 6.88 8.12
CA GLN A 633 -29.50 7.91 8.89
C GLN A 633 -28.82 9.30 8.82
N ARG A 634 -27.58 9.38 8.34
CA ARG A 634 -26.76 10.60 8.38
C ARG A 634 -27.34 11.79 7.60
N LYS A 635 -28.04 11.56 6.49
CA LYS A 635 -28.57 12.63 5.62
C LYS A 635 -29.76 13.40 6.21
N SER A 636 -30.63 12.75 6.97
CA SER A 636 -31.67 13.47 7.74
C SER A 636 -31.02 14.17 8.93
N ALA A 637 -30.16 13.48 9.67
CA ALA A 637 -29.52 14.00 10.87
C ALA A 637 -28.76 15.32 10.64
N LEU A 638 -27.88 15.39 9.62
CA LEU A 638 -27.11 16.60 9.30
C LEU A 638 -27.96 17.81 8.88
N ASN A 639 -29.23 17.62 8.53
CA ASN A 639 -30.16 18.69 8.14
C ASN A 639 -31.21 19.00 9.21
N GLN A 640 -31.27 18.27 10.33
CA GLN A 640 -32.38 18.33 11.30
C GLN A 640 -32.00 18.25 12.78
N HIS A 641 -30.83 17.72 13.17
CA HIS A 641 -30.46 17.54 14.57
C HIS A 641 -29.51 18.63 15.12
N LYS A 642 -29.62 18.87 16.43
CA LYS A 642 -28.67 19.70 17.22
C LYS A 642 -27.31 19.04 17.46
N SER A 643 -27.14 17.78 17.05
CA SER A 643 -26.02 16.92 17.41
C SER A 643 -25.54 16.16 16.17
N ALA A 644 -24.27 16.31 15.83
CA ALA A 644 -23.67 15.72 14.63
C ALA A 644 -22.27 15.13 14.92
N PHE A 645 -22.02 13.93 14.38
CA PHE A 645 -20.70 13.31 14.36
C PHE A 645 -19.97 13.69 13.09
N ILE A 646 -18.95 14.54 13.21
CA ILE A 646 -18.31 15.23 12.09
C ILE A 646 -17.32 14.31 11.36
N ALA A 647 -16.39 13.70 12.08
CA ALA A 647 -15.32 12.86 11.54
C ALA A 647 -14.68 11.98 12.63
N THR A 648 -13.96 10.93 12.25
CA THR A 648 -12.97 10.26 13.11
C THR A 648 -11.54 10.76 12.85
N ILE A 649 -10.68 10.52 13.83
CA ILE A 649 -9.23 10.64 13.79
C ILE A 649 -8.71 9.22 13.98
N GLU A 650 -7.89 8.75 13.06
CA GLU A 650 -7.31 7.40 13.01
C GLU A 650 -5.78 7.51 13.09
N PHE A 651 -5.07 6.51 13.65
CA PHE A 651 -3.65 6.35 13.33
C PHE A 651 -3.51 5.79 11.89
N PHE A 652 -2.31 5.47 11.42
CA PHE A 652 -2.17 4.80 10.13
C PHE A 652 -2.44 3.30 10.27
N PRO A 653 -3.57 2.77 9.78
CA PRO A 653 -4.10 1.51 10.32
C PRO A 653 -3.25 0.27 10.02
N GLU A 654 -2.24 0.39 9.16
CA GLU A 654 -1.06 -0.47 9.12
C GLU A 654 -0.54 -0.85 10.53
N GLU A 655 -0.38 0.12 11.43
CA GLU A 655 0.47 -0.02 12.61
C GLU A 655 -0.06 -1.02 13.64
N GLY A 656 -1.33 -1.43 13.53
CA GLY A 656 -1.99 -2.37 14.41
C GLY A 656 -1.26 -3.71 14.52
N LYS A 657 -0.97 -4.12 15.76
CA LYS A 657 -0.24 -5.36 16.15
C LYS A 657 -0.73 -6.68 15.53
N TYR A 658 -1.92 -6.68 14.94
CA TYR A 658 -2.61 -7.85 14.39
C TYR A 658 -3.35 -7.49 13.11
N HIS A 659 -2.95 -6.41 12.44
CA HIS A 659 -3.57 -5.99 11.19
C HIS A 659 -3.57 -7.15 10.17
N PHE A 660 -2.47 -7.90 10.18
CA PHE A 660 -2.33 -9.18 9.53
C PHE A 660 -2.15 -10.34 10.54
N ASP A 661 -2.48 -11.55 10.09
CA ASP A 661 -2.29 -12.83 10.75
C ASP A 661 -0.79 -13.00 11.16
N GLY A 662 -0.42 -14.08 11.85
CA GLY A 662 0.98 -14.37 12.07
C GLY A 662 1.34 -15.49 13.04
N HIS A 663 2.64 -15.53 13.31
CA HIS A 663 3.32 -16.26 14.35
C HIS A 663 4.73 -15.65 14.56
N ARG A 664 4.81 -14.59 15.35
CA ARG A 664 5.98 -13.75 15.69
C ARG A 664 7.24 -14.53 16.02
N LEU A 665 7.13 -15.57 16.85
CA LEU A 665 8.27 -16.46 17.20
C LEU A 665 8.92 -17.13 15.97
N CYS A 666 8.16 -17.28 14.89
CA CYS A 666 8.63 -17.83 13.64
C CYS A 666 9.18 -16.77 12.66
N GLY A 667 9.02 -15.48 12.94
CA GLY A 667 9.29 -14.36 12.02
C GLY A 667 8.22 -14.23 10.93
N ILE A 668 6.99 -14.58 11.29
CA ILE A 668 5.86 -14.84 10.40
C ILE A 668 4.78 -13.78 10.69
N VAL A 669 4.70 -12.77 9.82
CA VAL A 669 3.51 -11.93 9.52
C VAL A 669 2.66 -12.70 8.50
N PHE A 670 1.33 -12.56 8.38
CA PHE A 670 0.48 -13.44 7.52
C PHE A 670 -0.89 -12.87 6.95
N SER A 671 -1.25 -13.30 5.74
CA SER A 671 -2.48 -13.20 4.91
C SER A 671 -3.96 -13.31 5.35
N PRO A 672 -4.86 -12.32 5.21
CA PRO A 672 -6.31 -12.51 5.15
C PRO A 672 -6.73 -13.63 4.22
N GLU A 673 -6.38 -13.43 2.97
CA GLU A 673 -6.68 -14.38 1.96
C GLU A 673 -5.75 -15.59 2.29
N GLU A 674 -4.45 -15.39 2.54
CA GLU A 674 -3.38 -16.42 2.44
C GLU A 674 -3.51 -17.56 3.47
N THR A 675 -4.16 -17.30 4.61
CA THR A 675 -4.55 -18.29 5.64
C THR A 675 -5.56 -19.31 5.13
N LYS A 676 -6.47 -18.88 4.24
CA LYS A 676 -7.46 -19.76 3.57
C LYS A 676 -6.81 -20.80 2.65
N LYS A 677 -5.51 -20.66 2.35
CA LYS A 677 -4.68 -21.65 1.61
C LYS A 677 -3.71 -22.41 2.54
N HIS A 678 -3.88 -22.25 3.85
CA HIS A 678 -3.15 -22.92 4.93
C HIS A 678 -4.03 -23.65 5.92
N ASN A 679 -5.35 -23.51 5.80
CA ASN A 679 -6.30 -24.01 6.78
C ASN A 679 -5.98 -23.47 8.18
N GLY A 680 -5.39 -22.26 8.25
CA GLY A 680 -4.95 -21.61 9.50
C GLY A 680 -3.70 -22.20 10.17
N ILE A 681 -2.83 -22.93 9.46
CA ILE A 681 -1.66 -23.63 10.05
C ILE A 681 -0.31 -22.99 9.66
N CYS A 682 0.58 -22.81 10.65
CA CYS A 682 1.93 -22.30 10.52
C CYS A 682 2.88 -23.32 9.86
N PRO A 683 3.42 -23.04 8.66
CA PRO A 683 4.28 -23.98 7.93
C PRO A 683 5.68 -24.16 8.55
N LYS A 684 6.05 -23.40 9.59
CA LYS A 684 7.36 -23.51 10.26
C LYS A 684 7.35 -24.40 11.52
N CYS A 685 6.18 -24.67 12.12
CA CYS A 685 6.08 -25.40 13.38
C CYS A 685 4.81 -26.26 13.54
N GLY A 686 3.96 -26.39 12.52
CA GLY A 686 2.74 -27.21 12.54
C GLY A 686 1.59 -26.71 13.43
N ARG A 687 1.84 -25.74 14.32
CA ARG A 687 0.83 -25.08 15.17
C ARG A 687 -0.13 -24.24 14.31
N LYS A 688 -1.32 -23.95 14.85
CA LYS A 688 -2.23 -22.94 14.26
C LYS A 688 -1.61 -21.54 14.32
N LEU A 689 -2.19 -20.64 13.55
CA LEU A 689 -1.81 -19.24 13.43
C LEU A 689 -2.71 -18.33 14.25
N THR A 690 -2.14 -17.20 14.64
CA THR A 690 -2.90 -15.98 14.88
C THR A 690 -3.50 -15.56 13.56
N ILE A 691 -4.82 -15.40 13.46
CA ILE A 691 -5.47 -14.92 12.24
C ILE A 691 -5.74 -13.41 12.40
N GLY A 692 -5.49 -12.55 11.42
CA GLY A 692 -5.48 -11.10 11.57
C GLY A 692 -6.81 -10.40 11.29
N VAL A 693 -6.80 -9.08 11.48
CA VAL A 693 -7.90 -8.14 11.20
C VAL A 693 -8.44 -8.35 9.79
N MET A 694 -7.60 -8.19 8.77
CA MET A 694 -8.06 -8.22 7.38
C MET A 694 -8.68 -9.56 6.98
N ASN A 695 -8.25 -10.67 7.59
CA ASN A 695 -8.80 -12.01 7.28
C ASN A 695 -10.29 -12.05 7.51
N ARG A 696 -10.66 -11.39 8.58
CA ARG A 696 -12.00 -11.37 9.10
C ARG A 696 -12.88 -10.43 8.29
N VAL A 697 -12.31 -9.33 7.77
CA VAL A 697 -12.96 -8.48 6.78
C VAL A 697 -13.23 -9.26 5.50
N GLU A 698 -12.23 -9.93 4.90
CA GLU A 698 -12.40 -10.73 3.69
C GLU A 698 -13.33 -11.95 3.86
N LYS A 699 -13.48 -12.48 5.09
CA LYS A 699 -14.49 -13.51 5.38
C LYS A 699 -15.91 -12.94 5.36
N LEU A 700 -16.11 -11.69 5.79
CA LEU A 700 -17.44 -11.11 6.04
C LEU A 700 -17.91 -10.11 4.98
N ALA A 701 -17.02 -9.61 4.12
CA ALA A 701 -17.35 -8.69 3.04
C ALA A 701 -18.38 -9.28 2.06
N ASP A 702 -19.45 -8.53 1.82
CA ASP A 702 -20.54 -8.84 0.88
C ASP A 702 -20.50 -7.96 -0.38
N ARG A 703 -19.67 -6.91 -0.38
CA ARG A 703 -19.46 -5.99 -1.51
C ARG A 703 -18.05 -6.10 -2.09
N PRO A 704 -17.89 -5.82 -3.39
CA PRO A 704 -16.58 -5.61 -3.99
C PRO A 704 -15.91 -4.36 -3.42
N GLU A 705 -14.58 -4.31 -3.51
CA GLU A 705 -13.81 -3.09 -3.31
C GLU A 705 -14.15 -2.08 -4.42
N ILE A 706 -14.46 -0.82 -4.06
CA ILE A 706 -15.04 0.15 -4.99
C ILE A 706 -14.00 1.13 -5.52
N GLU A 707 -13.98 1.26 -6.84
CA GLU A 707 -13.12 2.17 -7.58
C GLU A 707 -13.62 3.63 -7.57
N VAL A 708 -13.27 4.39 -6.53
CA VAL A 708 -13.50 5.85 -6.50
C VAL A 708 -12.51 6.57 -7.44
N LYS A 709 -12.95 7.68 -8.06
CA LYS A 709 -12.13 8.61 -8.86
C LYS A 709 -11.84 9.90 -8.05
N SER A 710 -10.81 10.64 -8.46
CA SER A 710 -10.31 11.85 -7.77
C SER A 710 -11.37 12.90 -7.45
N GLY A 711 -11.27 13.55 -6.28
CA GLY A 711 -12.11 14.67 -5.85
C GLY A 711 -13.30 14.25 -4.99
N ASP A 712 -14.17 13.38 -5.50
CA ASP A 712 -15.49 13.07 -4.93
C ASP A 712 -15.49 12.05 -3.77
N TYR A 713 -14.49 12.14 -2.88
CA TYR A 713 -14.35 11.24 -1.72
C TYR A 713 -15.60 11.21 -0.82
N TYR A 714 -16.33 12.33 -0.77
CA TYR A 714 -17.59 12.47 -0.03
C TYR A 714 -18.84 12.13 -0.86
N GLN A 715 -18.87 12.41 -2.17
CA GLN A 715 -20.10 12.24 -2.96
C GLN A 715 -20.39 10.77 -3.30
N ALA A 716 -19.37 9.94 -3.50
CA ALA A 716 -19.52 8.51 -3.81
C ALA A 716 -20.14 7.70 -2.66
N TYR A 717 -19.84 8.07 -1.40
CA TYR A 717 -20.46 7.53 -0.20
C TYR A 717 -21.13 8.66 0.60
N ASN A 718 -22.10 9.30 -0.06
CA ASN A 718 -22.82 10.54 0.32
C ASN A 718 -23.52 10.53 1.72
N GLN A 719 -23.29 9.52 2.56
CA GLN A 719 -23.91 9.32 3.86
C GLN A 719 -22.97 8.71 4.94
N ARG A 720 -21.64 8.62 4.75
CA ARG A 720 -20.73 8.07 5.80
C ARG A 720 -19.98 9.13 6.62
N VAL A 721 -19.47 8.74 7.79
CA VAL A 721 -18.50 9.53 8.58
C VAL A 721 -17.13 9.53 7.87
N PRO A 722 -16.50 10.68 7.64
CA PRO A 722 -15.14 10.80 7.10
C PRO A 722 -14.07 10.59 8.18
N TYR A 723 -12.82 10.39 7.77
CA TYR A 723 -11.70 10.18 8.69
C TYR A 723 -10.43 10.94 8.28
N TYR A 724 -9.70 11.42 9.30
CA TYR A 724 -8.35 11.96 9.17
C TYR A 724 -7.34 10.92 9.68
N ASN A 725 -6.19 10.80 9.01
CA ASN A 725 -5.08 10.00 9.57
C ASN A 725 -4.05 10.98 10.15
N LEU A 726 -3.61 10.75 11.38
CA LEU A 726 -2.61 11.58 12.06
C LEU A 726 -1.41 10.75 12.52
N ILE A 727 -0.37 11.49 12.93
CA ILE A 727 0.75 11.00 13.74
C ILE A 727 0.84 11.93 14.95
N PRO A 728 1.08 11.42 16.18
CA PRO A 728 1.33 12.25 17.35
C PRO A 728 2.44 13.30 17.12
N LEU A 729 2.22 14.52 17.63
CA LEU A 729 3.13 15.64 17.38
C LEU A 729 4.54 15.41 17.99
N ASP A 730 4.64 14.68 19.10
CA ASP A 730 5.93 14.28 19.66
C ASP A 730 6.71 13.30 18.76
N GLU A 731 6.02 12.45 17.99
CA GLU A 731 6.63 11.61 16.96
C GLU A 731 7.07 12.42 15.72
N ILE A 732 6.30 13.44 15.31
CA ILE A 732 6.72 14.39 14.27
C ILE A 732 8.01 15.11 14.68
N ILE A 733 8.05 15.69 15.88
CA ILE A 733 9.22 16.43 16.40
C ILE A 733 10.42 15.49 16.60
N ALA A 734 10.20 14.28 17.11
CA ALA A 734 11.24 13.28 17.25
C ALA A 734 11.89 12.97 15.90
N GLU A 735 11.08 12.77 14.85
CA GLU A 735 11.61 12.50 13.54
C GLU A 735 12.31 13.70 12.89
N VAL A 736 11.76 14.91 13.04
CA VAL A 736 12.37 16.18 12.55
C VAL A 736 13.81 16.32 13.05
N PHE A 737 14.07 15.99 14.32
CA PHE A 737 15.40 16.08 14.91
C PHE A 737 16.20 14.77 14.87
N GLY A 738 15.67 13.68 14.30
CA GLY A 738 16.33 12.37 14.26
C GLY A 738 16.51 11.71 15.64
N LEU A 739 15.69 12.11 16.62
CA LEU A 739 15.72 11.66 18.01
C LEU A 739 14.64 10.60 18.28
N GLY A 740 14.66 10.01 19.48
CA GLY A 740 13.51 9.28 20.01
C GLY A 740 12.59 10.20 20.81
N VAL A 741 11.28 9.92 20.84
CA VAL A 741 10.25 10.70 21.57
C VAL A 741 10.58 10.97 23.05
N ALA A 742 11.39 10.11 23.67
CA ALA A 742 11.80 10.28 25.06
C ALA A 742 12.89 11.36 25.28
N ALA A 743 13.54 11.86 24.22
CA ALA A 743 14.67 12.80 24.32
C ALA A 743 14.26 14.19 24.85
N LYS A 744 15.18 14.84 25.59
CA LYS A 744 14.94 16.13 26.25
C LYS A 744 14.45 17.20 25.26
N LYS A 745 15.18 17.39 24.14
CA LYS A 745 14.83 18.35 23.09
C LYS A 745 13.42 18.15 22.51
N VAL A 746 12.99 16.90 22.31
CA VAL A 746 11.66 16.60 21.76
C VAL A 746 10.57 17.05 22.72
N LYS A 747 10.76 16.78 24.02
CA LYS A 747 9.83 17.21 25.08
C LYS A 747 9.81 18.73 25.27
N GLU A 748 10.98 19.37 25.21
CA GLU A 748 11.11 20.83 25.30
C GLU A 748 10.40 21.52 24.14
N GLU A 749 10.66 21.07 22.91
CA GLU A 749 10.00 21.62 21.72
C GLU A 749 8.50 21.36 21.75
N TYR A 750 8.07 20.13 22.03
CA TYR A 750 6.65 19.81 22.21
C TYR A 750 5.99 20.77 23.21
N GLN A 751 6.62 21.00 24.37
CA GLN A 751 6.10 21.92 25.38
C GLN A 751 6.02 23.37 24.88
N ASN A 752 6.96 23.83 24.05
CA ASN A 752 6.92 25.16 23.46
C ASN A 752 5.73 25.32 22.49
N LEU A 753 5.44 24.31 21.66
CA LEU A 753 4.32 24.36 20.72
C LEU A 753 2.96 24.33 21.44
N ILE A 754 2.80 23.50 22.47
CA ILE A 754 1.56 23.49 23.28
C ILE A 754 1.36 24.84 23.99
N LYS A 755 2.42 25.46 24.53
CA LYS A 755 2.37 26.82 25.10
C LYS A 755 1.96 27.88 24.09
N THR A 756 2.52 27.82 22.88
CA THR A 756 2.34 28.86 21.84
C THR A 756 0.96 28.76 21.17
N PHE A 757 0.49 27.56 20.88
CA PHE A 757 -0.67 27.35 20.00
C PHE A 757 -1.92 26.78 20.69
N GLY A 758 -1.76 26.15 21.87
CA GLY A 758 -2.86 25.69 22.71
C GLY A 758 -2.92 24.18 22.92
N SER A 759 -2.83 23.36 21.86
CA SER A 759 -2.97 21.90 21.97
C SER A 759 -2.50 21.14 20.74
N GLU A 760 -2.12 19.87 20.92
CA GLU A 760 -1.60 19.00 19.82
C GLU A 760 -2.59 18.89 18.65
N LEU A 761 -3.84 18.49 18.91
CA LEU A 761 -4.79 18.20 17.84
C LEU A 761 -5.23 19.47 17.08
N LYS A 762 -5.23 20.63 17.73
CA LYS A 762 -5.41 21.94 17.07
C LYS A 762 -4.25 22.25 16.11
N ILE A 763 -3.01 22.01 16.53
CA ILE A 763 -1.81 22.12 15.68
C ILE A 763 -1.91 21.14 14.50
N LEU A 764 -2.35 19.90 14.73
CA LEU A 764 -2.40 18.86 13.71
C LEU A 764 -3.56 19.01 12.70
N LEU A 765 -4.73 19.54 13.11
CA LEU A 765 -5.95 19.56 12.28
C LEU A 765 -6.43 20.96 11.86
N GLU A 766 -6.36 21.96 12.74
CA GLU A 766 -7.11 23.22 12.57
C GLU A 766 -6.27 24.38 12.05
N MET A 767 -5.06 24.55 12.59
CA MET A 767 -4.19 25.70 12.25
C MET A 767 -3.82 25.74 10.77
N LYS A 768 -3.75 26.92 10.17
CA LYS A 768 -3.27 27.11 8.80
C LYS A 768 -1.74 27.06 8.71
N ASP A 769 -1.22 26.84 7.51
CA ASP A 769 0.22 26.76 7.25
C ASP A 769 0.91 28.12 7.52
N GLU A 770 0.17 29.21 7.30
CA GLU A 770 0.57 30.59 7.58
C GLU A 770 0.66 30.89 9.09
N GLU A 771 -0.19 30.28 9.92
CA GLU A 771 -0.20 30.48 11.38
C GLU A 771 0.94 29.74 12.10
N LEU A 772 1.44 28.67 11.49
CA LEU A 772 2.64 27.96 11.94
C LEU A 772 3.93 28.66 11.48
N LYS A 773 3.88 29.42 10.38
CA LYS A 773 5.06 30.03 9.76
C LYS A 773 5.62 31.18 10.60
N GLY A 774 6.81 30.96 11.16
CA GLY A 774 7.51 31.94 12.00
C GLY A 774 7.25 31.80 13.50
N ALA A 775 6.35 30.90 13.91
CA ALA A 775 6.07 30.58 15.31
C ALA A 775 6.51 29.16 15.73
N THR A 776 7.08 28.37 14.80
CA THR A 776 7.80 27.11 15.05
C THR A 776 8.96 26.95 14.07
N ASP A 777 9.89 26.03 14.34
CA ASP A 777 10.92 25.59 13.37
C ASP A 777 10.22 25.15 12.08
N ASP A 778 10.62 25.69 10.93
CA ASP A 778 9.97 25.46 9.64
C ASP A 778 9.90 23.96 9.29
N LYS A 779 10.83 23.16 9.82
CA LYS A 779 10.85 21.70 9.70
C LYS A 779 9.63 21.05 10.34
N ILE A 780 9.20 21.54 11.50
CA ILE A 780 8.04 21.00 12.22
C ILE A 780 6.76 21.37 11.48
N ARG A 781 6.66 22.61 10.98
CA ARG A 781 5.59 23.02 10.05
C ARG A 781 5.54 22.11 8.81
N GLN A 782 6.68 21.88 8.14
CA GLN A 782 6.77 20.96 7.00
C GLN A 782 6.35 19.52 7.35
N GLY A 783 6.66 19.05 8.56
CA GLY A 783 6.24 17.74 9.06
C GLY A 783 4.72 17.64 9.27
N ILE A 784 4.13 18.60 9.98
CA ILE A 784 2.67 18.72 10.15
C ILE A 784 1.97 18.76 8.79
N LYS A 785 2.52 19.52 7.83
CA LYS A 785 2.02 19.60 6.46
C LYS A 785 2.10 18.25 5.72
N ALA A 786 3.23 17.55 5.79
CA ALA A 786 3.39 16.22 5.21
C ALA A 786 2.38 15.20 5.78
N VAL A 787 2.07 15.28 7.08
CA VAL A 787 1.03 14.45 7.72
C VAL A 787 -0.35 14.72 7.13
N ARG A 788 -0.75 16.00 7.08
CA ARG A 788 -2.06 16.43 6.55
C ARG A 788 -2.26 16.10 5.07
N GLU A 789 -1.21 16.26 4.27
CA GLU A 789 -1.18 15.89 2.85
C GLU A 789 -1.13 14.37 2.62
N LYS A 790 -1.11 13.56 3.70
CA LYS A 790 -0.90 12.11 3.70
C LYS A 790 0.33 11.69 2.88
N ARG A 791 1.35 12.55 2.87
CA ARG A 791 2.65 12.37 2.19
C ARG A 791 3.57 11.47 3.03
N LEU A 792 2.99 10.37 3.50
CA LEU A 792 3.43 9.55 4.61
C LEU A 792 3.65 8.09 4.22
N LYS A 793 4.19 7.37 5.18
CA LYS A 793 5.20 6.37 4.93
C LYS A 793 5.14 5.42 6.16
N ILE A 794 4.46 4.24 6.10
CA ILE A 794 4.09 3.46 7.32
C ILE A 794 4.21 1.91 7.27
N ARG A 795 4.99 1.25 8.14
CA ARG A 795 5.01 -0.23 8.25
C ARG A 795 3.73 -0.82 8.87
N PRO A 796 3.36 -2.07 8.53
CA PRO A 796 2.36 -2.90 9.22
C PRO A 796 2.82 -3.54 10.53
N GLY A 797 1.83 -3.95 11.34
CA GLY A 797 1.98 -4.87 12.48
C GLY A 797 1.33 -6.26 12.31
N TYR A 798 1.75 -7.22 13.14
CA TYR A 798 1.36 -8.64 13.08
C TYR A 798 1.77 -9.42 14.36
N ASP A 799 1.00 -10.46 14.72
CA ASP A 799 1.18 -11.34 15.90
C ASP A 799 1.83 -10.68 17.16
N GLY A 800 1.44 -9.44 17.46
CA GLY A 800 1.89 -8.68 18.63
C GLY A 800 3.00 -7.65 18.38
N GLU A 801 3.57 -7.55 17.18
CA GLU A 801 4.52 -6.51 16.80
C GLU A 801 3.81 -5.34 16.11
N TYR A 802 4.05 -4.10 16.57
CA TYR A 802 3.54 -2.88 15.92
C TYR A 802 4.25 -2.56 14.59
N GLY A 803 3.54 -1.82 13.73
CA GLY A 803 4.09 -1.07 12.62
C GLY A 803 4.84 0.21 13.04
N LYS A 804 5.20 1.07 12.06
CA LYS A 804 6.07 2.26 12.25
C LYS A 804 5.94 3.28 11.13
N VAL A 805 5.68 4.55 11.44
CA VAL A 805 5.71 5.66 10.49
C VAL A 805 7.14 6.23 10.27
N GLU A 806 7.36 6.90 9.14
CA GLU A 806 8.33 7.98 8.92
C GLU A 806 7.59 9.12 8.15
N ILE A 807 8.13 10.34 8.15
CA ILE A 807 7.44 11.57 7.69
C ILE A 807 8.21 12.28 6.58
N PHE A 808 9.55 12.27 6.63
CA PHE A 808 10.38 12.90 5.59
C PHE A 808 11.33 11.90 4.94
N SER A 809 11.63 12.11 3.67
CA SER A 809 12.72 11.42 2.97
C SER A 809 14.09 11.79 3.54
N GLN A 810 15.12 11.01 3.17
CA GLN A 810 16.52 11.29 3.53
C GLN A 810 17.13 12.43 2.69
N GLU A 811 16.38 12.97 1.74
CA GLU A 811 16.79 14.07 0.84
C GLU A 811 16.17 15.38 1.35
N GLU A 812 14.87 15.40 1.66
CA GLU A 812 14.24 16.50 2.41
C GLU A 812 15.00 16.82 3.68
N LYS A 813 15.35 15.81 4.50
CA LYS A 813 16.13 16.00 5.74
C LYS A 813 17.48 16.71 5.51
N LYS A 814 18.07 16.60 4.31
CA LYS A 814 19.33 17.28 3.95
C LYS A 814 19.13 18.69 3.41
N GLU A 815 18.06 18.95 2.65
CA GLU A 815 17.68 20.31 2.25
C GLU A 815 17.31 21.14 3.49
N ILE A 816 16.58 20.51 4.41
CA ILE A 816 16.30 20.96 5.77
C ILE A 816 17.58 21.22 6.59
N GLU A 817 18.67 20.48 6.37
CA GLU A 817 19.97 20.71 7.04
C GLU A 817 20.79 21.82 6.36
N THR A 818 20.73 21.96 5.04
CA THR A 818 21.51 22.98 4.29
C THR A 818 20.94 24.39 4.36
N GLN A 819 19.62 24.56 4.58
CA GLN A 819 19.06 25.87 4.97
C GLN A 819 19.70 26.42 6.26
N LYS A 820 20.29 25.55 7.10
CA LYS A 820 20.97 25.90 8.35
C LYS A 820 22.43 26.37 8.19
N ALA A 821 22.88 26.55 6.94
CA ALA A 821 24.21 27.04 6.58
C ALA A 821 24.17 28.33 5.72
N LEU A 822 22.99 28.97 5.64
CA LEU A 822 22.71 30.19 4.86
C LEU A 822 22.04 31.30 5.70
N PHE A 823 21.98 31.11 7.01
CA PHE A 823 21.53 32.04 8.05
C PHE A 823 22.44 31.89 9.28
#